data_AF-A0A9C7RKH0-F1
#
_entry.id   AF-A0A9C7RKH0-F1
#
_cell.length_a   1.000
_cell.length_b   1.000
_cell.length_c   1.000
_cell.angle_alpha   90.00
_cell.angle_beta   90.00
_cell.angle_gamma   90.00
#
_symmetry.space_group_name_H-M   'P 1'
#
loop_
_entity.id
_entity.type
_entity.pdbx_description
1 polymer ?
#
loop_
_entity_poly.entity_id
_entity_poly.type
_entity_poly.pdbx_seq_one_letter_code
_entity_poly.pdbx_strand_id
1 'polypeptide(L)'
;MSRYIATRAVRGANALVIEAEAMLQKALSEKGPNTLIEFPNTAYYLPLIYGMTGLEITELSQLSEVLQIARKLLHPVPAESKWTPYLGETLDSGMATLMAAEIIEAIRSIYQLQPELYPGLELGGGTEYSDRDFGMSGRMNGPIDDIQLRSWGIQLVDGRMPGFAAIVGAAKSNEVAVKIVRELQQRNILTFLSGNVNGRSIIDQLVEEGVDLGYDTYTVPFGTDTISAIYALGFATRSALTFGGIKAGQARSILEYNRDRVFAFVLALGEVDDLKYAAAAGAINFGFPVIADTVIPQILPTGVTTYEHVVSMPFNEIEGKDDSERATKLVQKCIQVRGVKIKITDVPVPVPYGSAFEGEVVRRADMRVEFGGKNSRSFEYLFMTDMEDITDGKVEVVGPTFDDLEDGASMDMGVVVQVAGREMEMDFEPVLERQIHDFVNGASGIQHIGQRDIVWCRISKSAAEKGFNLEHFGKIIHARLHGDFGAVLDKVQVTVYTDKEEMDKWLATAREAYNFRNIRLADMTDNSVEEFYSCTLCQSFAPDHVCVVSPERLGLCGAYNWLDCKASFSIDPTGPNQPIKLGTCYDESVGYWQGTIDYTKSASHGVVEKVSMYSIMENPMTACGCFEAILMYIPEVEGVIVVSREDTGMTPMGMKFSTLAGMAGGGVQTPGVMGIGKYYMLSPKFISAEGGFKRVVWMSKNLKDSMLGELQGVAEREGIPDLIDRIADGEAVTTVEELQEWVKTKQHPVLEMPTMQREEKELDIPETATDSSEVIAQAEAVIAKTTTEPSEPAPEAEKAPPPPAPAVPAPSVLTGVMGDGAENAVNMLRRALIAALAELGGIEGLDVASFQPAAGTAAPAAPAKTVEAAPIAPDEAWLPADTKTKLAKENWDGVVREITLGATAADGGTRSHTVTIGGSTAMPFMHFEGQTPHKTVIGIEILNRKPDDWSELLMKAWGDVMNDPGEWAKAAEKAGAEVLYLKITLTDAEGNPTTKEQAVEAVDKVLKASGLPLIVFGPGQPEPDNDLLVEISTKFKGEKLLLGVCEDKNYRTIVASAMADEQLVVARTAMDVNLAKQLNILITDMGLSAENVVMDPTTGALGYGFEYGYSVMERLRIAALQGDAMTQFPMMVTVGEECWKTKESKVGHDVPEPWGDWETRAINWETTTSIMLAESCADLIVLRHPESVKRTQEAIEDLMSS
;
A
#
# COMPACT_ATOMS: atom_id res chain seq x y z
N MET A 1 -42.84 13.76 -17.84
CA MET A 1 -41.47 14.19 -18.19
C MET A 1 -41.47 15.70 -18.33
N SER A 2 -40.48 16.41 -17.79
CA SER A 2 -40.50 17.88 -17.78
C SER A 2 -39.75 18.47 -18.98
N ARG A 3 -40.44 19.24 -19.84
CA ARG A 3 -39.81 20.00 -20.93
C ARG A 3 -38.79 20.99 -20.37
N TYR A 4 -39.08 21.59 -19.21
CA TYR A 4 -38.19 22.54 -18.54
C TYR A 4 -36.84 21.92 -18.20
N ILE A 5 -36.82 20.71 -17.62
CA ILE A 5 -35.57 19.99 -17.28
C ILE A 5 -34.80 19.68 -18.56
N ALA A 6 -35.46 19.10 -19.57
CA ALA A 6 -34.81 18.76 -20.84
C ALA A 6 -34.21 19.99 -21.53
N THR A 7 -34.96 21.10 -21.62
CA THR A 7 -34.43 22.37 -22.18
C THR A 7 -33.27 22.94 -21.37
N ARG A 8 -33.28 22.84 -20.03
CA ARG A 8 -32.17 23.29 -19.16
C ARG A 8 -30.93 22.41 -19.33
N ALA A 9 -31.07 21.10 -19.21
CA ALA A 9 -29.99 20.13 -19.33
C ALA A 9 -29.34 20.16 -20.72
N VAL A 10 -30.12 20.17 -21.80
CA VAL A 10 -29.60 20.29 -23.17
C VAL A 10 -28.87 21.61 -23.38
N ARG A 11 -29.34 22.73 -22.80
CA ARG A 11 -28.66 24.03 -22.90
C ARG A 11 -27.35 24.06 -22.10
N GLY A 12 -27.32 23.48 -20.90
CA GLY A 12 -26.11 23.31 -20.10
C GLY A 12 -25.06 22.42 -20.78
N ALA A 13 -25.49 21.29 -21.35
CA ALA A 13 -24.63 20.38 -22.13
C ALA A 13 -23.98 21.08 -23.33
N ASN A 14 -24.77 21.82 -24.12
CA ASN A 14 -24.26 22.59 -25.25
C ASN A 14 -23.26 23.66 -24.79
N ALA A 15 -23.51 24.34 -23.66
CA ALA A 15 -22.59 25.34 -23.11
C ALA A 15 -21.26 24.71 -22.65
N LEU A 16 -21.31 23.63 -21.87
CA LEU A 16 -20.11 22.99 -21.31
C LEU A 16 -19.25 22.33 -22.39
N VAL A 17 -19.84 21.73 -23.44
CA VAL A 17 -19.08 21.18 -24.58
C VAL A 17 -18.37 22.29 -25.37
N ILE A 18 -18.99 23.48 -25.52
CA ILE A 18 -18.36 24.65 -26.16
C ILE A 18 -17.22 25.21 -25.27
N GLU A 19 -17.40 25.21 -23.95
CA GLU A 19 -16.36 25.61 -23.00
C GLU A 19 -15.17 24.64 -23.00
N ALA A 20 -15.44 23.33 -22.94
CA ALA A 20 -14.44 22.27 -23.06
C ALA A 20 -13.66 22.35 -24.39
N GLU A 21 -14.34 22.67 -25.51
CA GLU A 21 -13.69 22.91 -26.80
C GLU A 21 -12.79 24.15 -26.78
N ALA A 22 -13.25 25.28 -26.23
CA ALA A 22 -12.46 26.49 -26.12
C ALA A 22 -11.23 26.30 -25.21
N MET A 23 -11.40 25.59 -24.10
CA MET A 23 -10.33 25.20 -23.19
C MET A 23 -9.34 24.23 -23.85
N LEU A 24 -9.81 23.24 -24.60
CA LEU A 24 -8.94 22.27 -25.30
C LEU A 24 -8.13 22.95 -26.40
N GLN A 25 -8.74 23.79 -27.23
CA GLN A 25 -8.02 24.54 -28.26
C GLN A 25 -6.97 25.49 -27.66
N LYS A 26 -7.30 26.13 -26.53
CA LYS A 26 -6.33 26.94 -25.77
C LYS A 26 -5.18 26.07 -25.24
N ALA A 27 -5.48 24.98 -24.55
CA ALA A 27 -4.48 24.09 -23.95
C ALA A 27 -3.55 23.49 -25.01
N LEU A 28 -4.09 22.99 -26.13
CA LEU A 28 -3.29 22.50 -27.26
C LEU A 28 -2.33 23.56 -27.83
N SER A 29 -2.70 24.84 -27.76
CA SER A 29 -1.86 25.96 -28.22
C SER A 29 -0.84 26.46 -27.19
N GLU A 30 -1.10 26.30 -25.89
CA GLU A 30 -0.24 26.81 -24.80
C GLU A 30 0.68 25.73 -24.19
N LYS A 31 0.25 24.47 -24.19
CA LYS A 31 0.93 23.33 -23.57
C LYS A 31 1.47 22.33 -24.60
N GLY A 32 0.82 22.27 -25.77
CA GLY A 32 1.21 21.41 -26.90
C GLY A 32 0.36 20.13 -27.02
N PRO A 33 0.38 19.44 -28.17
CA PRO A 33 -0.41 18.23 -28.38
C PRO A 33 0.02 17.06 -27.47
N ASN A 34 1.32 16.88 -27.26
CA ASN A 34 1.90 15.77 -26.50
C ASN A 34 1.97 16.02 -24.98
N THR A 35 1.23 16.98 -24.43
CA THR A 35 1.17 17.14 -22.96
C THR A 35 0.46 15.93 -22.36
N LEU A 36 1.12 15.26 -21.42
CA LEU A 36 0.56 14.09 -20.75
C LEU A 36 -0.69 14.47 -19.93
N ILE A 37 -1.64 13.54 -19.89
CA ILE A 37 -2.85 13.60 -19.06
C ILE A 37 -2.81 12.43 -18.09
N GLU A 38 -2.86 12.75 -16.80
CA GLU A 38 -2.92 11.75 -15.74
C GLU A 38 -3.79 12.23 -14.58
N PHE A 39 -4.56 11.30 -14.04
CA PHE A 39 -5.20 11.37 -12.73
C PHE A 39 -4.38 10.50 -11.76
N PRO A 40 -4.28 10.87 -10.48
CA PRO A 40 -3.41 10.19 -9.51
C PRO A 40 -3.77 8.71 -9.35
N ASN A 41 -2.76 7.85 -9.35
CA ASN A 41 -2.86 6.48 -8.85
C ASN A 41 -4.06 5.68 -9.41
N THR A 42 -4.36 5.84 -10.71
CA THR A 42 -5.47 5.13 -11.41
C THR A 42 -4.99 4.41 -12.66
N ALA A 43 -5.25 3.09 -12.72
CA ALA A 43 -5.00 2.25 -13.89
C ALA A 43 -6.06 2.42 -15.00
N TYR A 44 -7.03 3.32 -14.80
CA TYR A 44 -8.20 3.52 -15.68
C TYR A 44 -8.18 4.87 -16.43
N TYR A 45 -6.99 5.50 -16.57
CA TYR A 45 -6.80 6.76 -17.30
C TYR A 45 -7.77 7.87 -16.81
N LEU A 46 -8.45 8.57 -17.73
CA LEU A 46 -9.66 9.36 -17.45
C LEU A 46 -10.86 8.41 -17.31
N PRO A 47 -11.36 8.11 -16.09
CA PRO A 47 -12.08 6.85 -15.90
C PRO A 47 -13.48 6.80 -16.50
N LEU A 48 -14.21 7.92 -16.58
CA LEU A 48 -15.52 7.93 -17.24
C LEU A 48 -15.37 7.80 -18.77
N ILE A 49 -14.43 8.52 -19.37
CA ILE A 49 -14.09 8.41 -20.80
C ILE A 49 -13.63 6.99 -21.12
N TYR A 50 -12.69 6.42 -20.36
CA TYR A 50 -12.19 5.07 -20.57
C TYR A 50 -13.33 4.04 -20.45
N GLY A 51 -14.11 4.06 -19.36
CA GLY A 51 -15.24 3.16 -19.21
C GLY A 51 -16.28 3.27 -20.33
N MET A 52 -16.68 4.49 -20.71
CA MET A 52 -17.72 4.72 -21.72
C MET A 52 -17.28 4.51 -23.17
N THR A 53 -15.99 4.62 -23.48
CA THR A 53 -15.49 4.61 -24.88
C THR A 53 -14.43 3.55 -25.19
N GLY A 54 -13.69 3.08 -24.19
CA GLY A 54 -12.50 2.25 -24.37
C GLY A 54 -11.26 3.01 -24.85
N LEU A 55 -11.30 4.34 -24.87
CA LEU A 55 -10.16 5.18 -25.27
C LEU A 55 -9.21 5.42 -24.09
N GLU A 56 -7.97 4.97 -24.25
CA GLU A 56 -6.87 5.14 -23.29
C GLU A 56 -6.25 6.52 -23.50
N ILE A 57 -6.71 7.51 -22.73
CA ILE A 57 -6.26 8.90 -22.85
C ILE A 57 -5.01 9.12 -22.01
N THR A 58 -3.89 9.33 -22.69
CA THR A 58 -2.57 9.68 -22.14
C THR A 58 -2.05 11.02 -22.61
N GLU A 59 -2.54 11.58 -23.73
CA GLU A 59 -2.11 12.87 -24.29
C GLU A 59 -3.27 13.86 -24.52
N LEU A 60 -2.97 15.16 -24.34
CA LEU A 60 -3.88 16.27 -24.63
C LEU A 60 -4.40 16.29 -26.08
N SER A 61 -3.62 15.78 -27.03
CA SER A 61 -4.02 15.60 -28.44
C SER A 61 -5.29 14.75 -28.57
N GLN A 62 -5.39 13.67 -27.79
CA GLN A 62 -6.41 12.62 -27.90
C GLN A 62 -7.79 13.08 -27.40
N LEU A 63 -7.86 14.06 -26.50
CA LEU A 63 -9.13 14.68 -26.08
C LEU A 63 -9.94 15.25 -27.27
N SER A 64 -9.28 15.53 -28.39
CA SER A 64 -9.94 15.96 -29.64
C SER A 64 -10.89 14.92 -30.22
N GLU A 65 -10.66 13.62 -29.97
CA GLU A 65 -11.55 12.54 -30.38
C GLU A 65 -12.74 12.40 -29.42
N VAL A 66 -12.48 12.45 -28.11
CA VAL A 66 -13.51 12.45 -27.05
C VAL A 66 -14.48 13.62 -27.25
N LEU A 67 -13.97 14.82 -27.55
CA LEU A 67 -14.78 16.00 -27.85
C LEU A 67 -15.68 15.81 -29.08
N GLN A 68 -15.21 15.06 -30.10
CA GLN A 68 -16.06 14.67 -31.24
C GLN A 68 -17.12 13.63 -30.87
N ILE A 69 -16.90 12.79 -29.87
CA ILE A 69 -17.93 11.88 -29.33
C ILE A 69 -18.98 12.70 -28.58
N ALA A 70 -18.57 13.57 -27.65
CA ALA A 70 -19.47 14.45 -26.92
C ALA A 70 -20.33 15.33 -27.86
N ARG A 71 -19.72 15.91 -28.91
CA ARG A 71 -20.43 16.68 -29.96
C ARG A 71 -21.47 15.87 -30.74
N LYS A 72 -21.35 14.53 -30.86
CA LYS A 72 -22.34 13.66 -31.51
C LYS A 72 -23.54 13.34 -30.61
N LEU A 73 -23.39 13.50 -29.29
CA LEU A 73 -24.42 13.26 -28.27
C LEU A 73 -25.22 14.53 -27.91
N LEU A 74 -24.86 15.69 -28.47
CA LEU A 74 -25.62 16.94 -28.30
C LEU A 74 -26.88 16.97 -29.17
N HIS A 75 -28.03 17.22 -28.54
CA HIS A 75 -29.32 17.35 -29.20
C HIS A 75 -29.82 18.81 -29.24
N PRO A 76 -30.77 19.16 -30.14
CA PRO A 76 -31.45 20.45 -30.10
C PRO A 76 -32.43 20.54 -28.91
N VAL A 77 -32.64 21.75 -28.37
CA VAL A 77 -33.61 21.94 -27.27
C VAL A 77 -35.05 21.59 -27.70
N PRO A 78 -35.86 20.92 -26.85
CA PRO A 78 -37.22 20.52 -27.20
C PRO A 78 -38.12 21.66 -27.69
N ALA A 79 -38.66 21.50 -28.89
CA ALA A 79 -39.41 22.51 -29.64
C ALA A 79 -40.64 23.07 -28.89
N GLU A 80 -41.12 24.23 -29.31
CA GLU A 80 -42.29 24.90 -28.70
C GLU A 80 -43.61 24.13 -28.87
N SER A 81 -43.73 23.27 -29.88
CA SER A 81 -44.93 22.48 -30.17
C SER A 81 -44.62 21.14 -30.82
N LYS A 82 -45.57 20.19 -30.80
CA LYS A 82 -45.47 18.83 -31.38
C LYS A 82 -44.30 18.01 -30.81
N TRP A 83 -44.28 17.84 -29.49
CA TRP A 83 -43.17 17.20 -28.77
C TRP A 83 -43.08 15.68 -28.99
N THR A 84 -41.87 15.19 -29.25
CA THR A 84 -41.45 13.79 -29.14
C THR A 84 -41.04 13.45 -27.70
N PRO A 85 -40.86 12.16 -27.34
CA PRO A 85 -40.27 11.78 -26.05
C PRO A 85 -38.76 12.09 -26.02
N TYR A 86 -38.39 13.14 -25.30
CA TYR A 86 -37.03 13.70 -25.25
C TYR A 86 -36.13 13.11 -24.14
N LEU A 87 -36.42 11.90 -23.61
CA LEU A 87 -35.58 11.33 -22.53
C LEU A 87 -34.18 10.98 -23.03
N GLY A 88 -34.09 10.20 -24.12
CA GLY A 88 -32.80 9.85 -24.74
C GLY A 88 -32.02 11.10 -25.12
N GLU A 89 -32.67 12.07 -25.78
CA GLU A 89 -32.08 13.37 -26.16
C GLU A 89 -31.50 14.13 -24.95
N THR A 90 -32.15 14.03 -23.78
CA THR A 90 -31.69 14.63 -22.51
C THR A 90 -30.55 13.85 -21.87
N LEU A 91 -30.60 12.50 -21.94
CA LEU A 91 -29.63 11.58 -21.35
C LEU A 91 -28.31 11.52 -22.15
N ASP A 92 -28.40 11.52 -23.48
CA ASP A 92 -27.26 11.67 -24.39
C ASP A 92 -26.55 13.00 -24.11
N SER A 93 -27.30 14.09 -24.02
CA SER A 93 -26.77 15.42 -23.66
C SER A 93 -26.17 15.41 -22.24
N GLY A 94 -26.74 14.65 -21.31
CA GLY A 94 -26.15 14.38 -20.00
C GLY A 94 -24.78 13.70 -20.09
N MET A 95 -24.66 12.63 -20.89
CA MET A 95 -23.39 11.94 -21.12
C MET A 95 -22.36 12.84 -21.82
N ALA A 96 -22.78 13.67 -22.78
CA ALA A 96 -21.95 14.71 -23.39
C ALA A 96 -21.40 15.71 -22.35
N THR A 97 -22.21 16.03 -21.33
CA THR A 97 -21.81 16.90 -20.22
C THR A 97 -20.76 16.22 -19.35
N LEU A 98 -20.89 14.92 -19.06
CA LEU A 98 -19.90 14.18 -18.27
C LEU A 98 -18.55 14.09 -18.99
N MET A 99 -18.55 13.78 -20.28
CA MET A 99 -17.34 13.78 -21.11
C MET A 99 -16.69 15.17 -21.17
N ALA A 100 -17.48 16.23 -21.30
CA ALA A 100 -16.99 17.61 -21.26
C ALA A 100 -16.43 18.00 -19.88
N ALA A 101 -17.04 17.52 -18.79
CA ALA A 101 -16.55 17.75 -17.44
C ALA A 101 -15.20 17.07 -17.20
N GLU A 102 -15.04 15.80 -17.61
CA GLU A 102 -13.76 15.08 -17.45
C GLU A 102 -12.65 15.67 -18.35
N ILE A 103 -12.98 16.12 -19.57
CA ILE A 103 -12.09 16.94 -20.42
C ILE A 103 -11.65 18.21 -19.68
N ILE A 104 -12.57 18.94 -19.04
CA ILE A 104 -12.27 20.20 -18.34
C ILE A 104 -11.40 19.95 -17.11
N GLU A 105 -11.66 18.91 -16.30
CA GLU A 105 -10.85 18.59 -15.12
C GLU A 105 -9.47 18.01 -15.48
N ALA A 106 -9.35 17.30 -16.61
CA ALA A 106 -8.06 16.91 -17.19
C ALA A 106 -7.24 18.13 -17.65
N ILE A 107 -7.88 19.10 -18.32
CA ILE A 107 -7.21 20.35 -18.71
C ILE A 107 -6.84 21.18 -17.47
N ARG A 108 -7.73 21.31 -16.48
CA ARG A 108 -7.44 21.99 -15.20
C ARG A 108 -6.29 21.34 -14.44
N SER A 109 -6.17 20.01 -14.51
CA SER A 109 -5.02 19.26 -13.98
C SER A 109 -3.70 19.70 -14.65
N ILE A 110 -3.68 19.82 -15.98
CA ILE A 110 -2.51 20.35 -16.74
C ILE A 110 -2.16 21.81 -16.34
N TYR A 111 -3.13 22.59 -15.90
CA TYR A 111 -2.93 23.95 -15.35
C TYR A 111 -2.77 24.00 -13.82
N GLN A 112 -2.62 22.85 -13.14
CA GLN A 112 -2.48 22.72 -11.67
C GLN A 112 -3.63 23.34 -10.84
N LEU A 113 -4.79 23.52 -11.48
CA LEU A 113 -6.03 24.05 -10.88
C LEU A 113 -6.81 22.96 -10.11
N GLN A 114 -6.50 21.68 -10.34
CA GLN A 114 -7.04 20.55 -9.60
C GLN A 114 -5.93 19.68 -8.98
N PRO A 115 -6.07 19.22 -7.72
CA PRO A 115 -7.18 19.50 -6.81
C PRO A 115 -7.26 20.96 -6.37
N GLU A 116 -8.47 21.48 -6.23
CA GLU A 116 -8.72 22.88 -5.93
C GLU A 116 -8.04 23.35 -4.62
N LEU A 117 -7.46 24.56 -4.65
CA LEU A 117 -6.85 25.21 -3.48
C LEU A 117 -7.93 25.68 -2.50
N TYR A 118 -7.86 25.18 -1.27
CA TYR A 118 -8.72 25.58 -0.16
C TYR A 118 -7.89 25.80 1.12
N PRO A 119 -7.29 27.00 1.30
CA PRO A 119 -6.33 27.25 2.37
C PRO A 119 -6.90 27.01 3.78
N GLY A 120 -6.22 26.19 4.57
CA GLY A 120 -6.62 25.85 5.94
C GLY A 120 -7.52 24.61 6.08
N LEU A 121 -7.81 23.89 4.99
CA LEU A 121 -8.38 22.55 5.06
C LEU A 121 -7.29 21.51 5.37
N GLU A 122 -7.55 20.64 6.34
CA GLU A 122 -6.78 19.42 6.61
C GLU A 122 -7.73 18.23 6.43
N LEU A 123 -7.25 17.13 5.84
CA LEU A 123 -8.05 15.94 5.55
C LEU A 123 -7.59 14.75 6.39
N GLY A 124 -8.55 14.08 7.05
CA GLY A 124 -8.36 12.74 7.63
C GLY A 124 -8.35 11.71 6.51
N GLY A 125 -7.19 11.50 5.90
CA GLY A 125 -7.01 10.68 4.71
C GLY A 125 -7.56 11.34 3.44
N GLY A 126 -6.88 11.11 2.31
CA GLY A 126 -7.27 11.62 1.00
C GLY A 126 -6.37 11.08 -0.10
N THR A 127 -6.67 11.41 -1.36
CA THR A 127 -5.85 10.97 -2.49
C THR A 127 -4.43 11.51 -2.40
N GLU A 128 -3.43 10.63 -2.44
CA GLU A 128 -2.04 11.03 -2.59
C GLU A 128 -1.72 11.37 -4.06
N TYR A 129 -1.08 12.51 -4.27
CA TYR A 129 -0.63 13.02 -5.58
C TYR A 129 0.90 12.95 -5.64
N SER A 130 1.44 11.87 -6.20
CA SER A 130 2.90 11.66 -6.32
C SER A 130 3.58 12.70 -7.20
N ASP A 131 2.93 13.14 -8.27
CA ASP A 131 3.58 13.83 -9.42
C ASP A 131 3.23 15.33 -9.48
N ARG A 132 2.83 15.90 -8.34
CA ARG A 132 2.51 17.33 -8.18
C ARG A 132 2.88 17.76 -6.76
N ASP A 133 3.67 18.83 -6.60
CA ASP A 133 4.08 19.34 -5.27
C ASP A 133 2.91 20.09 -4.58
N PHE A 134 1.92 19.29 -4.19
CA PHE A 134 0.69 19.66 -3.53
C PHE A 134 0.71 19.07 -2.12
N GLY A 135 0.99 19.88 -1.11
CA GLY A 135 0.85 19.44 0.27
C GLY A 135 -0.60 18.99 0.57
N MET A 136 -0.74 17.94 1.39
CA MET A 136 -2.04 17.42 1.85
C MET A 136 -2.85 18.42 2.70
N SER A 137 -2.25 19.55 3.10
CA SER A 137 -2.92 20.69 3.73
C SER A 137 -3.20 21.80 2.73
N GLY A 138 -4.43 22.31 2.75
CA GLY A 138 -4.85 23.46 1.95
C GLY A 138 -5.41 23.15 0.56
N ARG A 139 -5.82 21.90 0.28
CA ARG A 139 -6.47 21.49 -0.98
C ARG A 139 -7.65 20.54 -0.76
N MET A 140 -8.55 20.49 -1.74
CA MET A 140 -9.59 19.47 -1.87
C MET A 140 -8.98 18.11 -2.26
N ASN A 141 -9.75 17.04 -2.15
CA ASN A 141 -9.31 15.69 -2.50
C ASN A 141 -9.09 15.48 -4.01
N GLY A 142 -9.89 16.12 -4.86
CA GLY A 142 -9.95 15.80 -6.29
C GLY A 142 -10.38 14.34 -6.56
N PRO A 143 -9.99 13.71 -7.68
CA PRO A 143 -10.32 12.31 -7.98
C PRO A 143 -9.75 11.35 -6.92
N ILE A 144 -10.56 10.37 -6.51
CA ILE A 144 -10.14 9.23 -5.66
C ILE A 144 -9.19 8.32 -6.46
N ASP A 145 -8.13 7.83 -5.84
CA ASP A 145 -7.20 6.83 -6.39
C ASP A 145 -7.77 5.39 -6.43
N ASP A 146 -7.09 4.46 -7.12
CA ASP A 146 -7.54 3.07 -7.19
C ASP A 146 -7.24 2.23 -5.93
N ILE A 147 -6.37 2.70 -5.03
CA ILE A 147 -6.01 1.98 -3.79
C ILE A 147 -7.18 2.11 -2.81
N GLN A 148 -7.65 3.32 -2.55
CA GLN A 148 -8.82 3.61 -1.73
C GLN A 148 -10.10 3.05 -2.35
N LEU A 149 -10.24 3.09 -3.68
CA LEU A 149 -11.34 2.42 -4.39
C LEU A 149 -11.38 0.92 -4.04
N ARG A 150 -10.25 0.21 -4.08
CA ARG A 150 -10.17 -1.22 -3.74
C ARG A 150 -10.50 -1.49 -2.27
N SER A 151 -9.95 -0.69 -1.35
CA SER A 151 -10.26 -0.75 0.09
C SER A 151 -11.76 -0.62 0.38
N TRP A 152 -12.42 0.36 -0.25
CA TRP A 152 -13.88 0.56 -0.13
C TRP A 152 -14.73 -0.42 -0.94
N GLY A 153 -14.16 -1.07 -1.96
CA GLY A 153 -14.86 -2.02 -2.83
C GLY A 153 -15.46 -3.20 -2.08
N ILE A 154 -14.71 -3.75 -1.12
CA ILE A 154 -15.17 -4.86 -0.26
C ILE A 154 -16.44 -4.47 0.48
N GLN A 155 -16.46 -3.28 1.09
CA GLN A 155 -17.59 -2.77 1.87
C GLN A 155 -18.83 -2.44 1.03
N LEU A 156 -18.65 -2.11 -0.25
CA LEU A 156 -19.75 -1.94 -1.22
C LEU A 156 -20.35 -3.27 -1.68
N VAL A 157 -19.56 -4.36 -1.65
CA VAL A 157 -19.99 -5.70 -2.07
C VAL A 157 -20.66 -6.45 -0.91
N ASP A 158 -20.11 -6.39 0.30
CA ASP A 158 -20.71 -6.99 1.51
C ASP A 158 -21.87 -6.15 2.10
N GLY A 159 -21.94 -4.85 1.76
CA GLY A 159 -23.01 -3.95 2.16
C GLY A 159 -22.79 -3.22 3.49
N ARG A 160 -21.62 -3.37 4.14
CA ARG A 160 -21.21 -2.54 5.30
C ARG A 160 -21.18 -1.05 4.95
N MET A 161 -20.87 -0.72 3.70
CA MET A 161 -21.03 0.61 3.11
C MET A 161 -22.19 0.56 2.09
N PRO A 162 -23.41 1.02 2.44
CA PRO A 162 -24.60 0.73 1.64
C PRO A 162 -24.68 1.40 0.26
N GLY A 163 -23.76 2.31 -0.07
CA GLY A 163 -23.77 3.16 -1.26
C GLY A 163 -23.14 4.53 -1.00
N PHE A 164 -23.32 5.49 -1.92
CA PHE A 164 -22.78 6.85 -1.75
C PHE A 164 -23.79 7.98 -2.07
N ALA A 165 -23.62 9.13 -1.42
CA ALA A 165 -24.40 10.34 -1.60
C ALA A 165 -23.53 11.44 -2.24
N ALA A 166 -23.84 11.81 -3.49
CA ALA A 166 -23.19 12.94 -4.17
C ALA A 166 -23.96 14.23 -3.87
N ILE A 167 -23.43 15.05 -2.96
CA ILE A 167 -24.03 16.34 -2.59
C ILE A 167 -23.46 17.45 -3.50
N VAL A 168 -24.34 18.25 -4.10
CA VAL A 168 -23.98 19.28 -5.08
C VAL A 168 -24.61 20.63 -4.71
N GLY A 169 -23.82 21.59 -4.23
CA GLY A 169 -24.29 22.93 -3.86
C GLY A 169 -24.05 23.27 -2.40
N ALA A 170 -24.96 24.05 -1.79
CA ALA A 170 -24.89 24.46 -0.38
C ALA A 170 -26.26 24.40 0.30
N ALA A 171 -26.26 23.96 1.56
CA ALA A 171 -27.44 23.82 2.41
C ALA A 171 -27.94 25.18 2.93
N LYS A 172 -29.19 25.20 3.41
CA LYS A 172 -29.86 26.38 4.00
C LYS A 172 -29.05 27.06 5.13
N SER A 173 -28.38 26.29 5.99
CA SER A 173 -27.49 26.77 7.05
C SER A 173 -26.40 25.73 7.34
N ASN A 174 -25.36 26.12 8.07
CA ASN A 174 -24.28 25.22 8.46
C ASN A 174 -24.79 24.07 9.35
N GLU A 175 -25.65 24.39 10.32
CA GLU A 175 -26.33 23.41 11.19
C GLU A 175 -27.04 22.32 10.36
N VAL A 176 -27.64 22.69 9.22
CA VAL A 176 -28.28 21.76 8.28
C VAL A 176 -27.25 20.96 7.48
N ALA A 177 -26.15 21.57 7.03
CA ALA A 177 -25.05 20.86 6.35
C ALA A 177 -24.45 19.77 7.25
N VAL A 178 -24.04 20.13 8.46
CA VAL A 178 -23.51 19.21 9.49
C VAL A 178 -24.53 18.10 9.77
N LYS A 179 -25.82 18.43 9.91
CA LYS A 179 -26.86 17.44 10.19
C LYS A 179 -27.07 16.46 9.03
N ILE A 180 -27.03 16.93 7.77
CA ILE A 180 -27.14 16.06 6.58
C ILE A 180 -25.96 15.06 6.55
N VAL A 181 -24.72 15.55 6.69
CA VAL A 181 -23.51 14.69 6.65
C VAL A 181 -23.49 13.69 7.81
N ARG A 182 -23.74 14.15 9.04
CA ARG A 182 -23.72 13.26 10.22
C ARG A 182 -24.82 12.18 10.16
N GLU A 183 -25.98 12.45 9.55
CA GLU A 183 -27.02 11.45 9.28
C GLU A 183 -26.62 10.45 8.17
N LEU A 184 -25.76 10.83 7.22
CA LEU A 184 -25.23 9.90 6.21
C LEU A 184 -24.12 9.02 6.81
N GLN A 185 -23.20 9.60 7.58
CA GLN A 185 -22.15 8.89 8.33
C GLN A 185 -22.74 7.88 9.33
N GLN A 186 -23.80 8.22 10.08
CA GLN A 186 -24.55 7.32 10.97
C GLN A 186 -25.19 6.10 10.26
N ARG A 187 -25.08 6.02 8.93
CA ARG A 187 -25.63 4.95 8.09
C ARG A 187 -24.57 4.34 7.16
N ASN A 188 -23.29 4.62 7.44
CA ASN A 188 -22.13 4.25 6.63
C ASN A 188 -22.26 4.66 5.14
N ILE A 189 -22.99 5.73 4.82
CA ILE A 189 -23.12 6.20 3.43
C ILE A 189 -21.97 7.15 3.11
N LEU A 190 -21.09 6.70 2.20
CA LEU A 190 -19.99 7.51 1.68
C LEU A 190 -20.52 8.80 1.06
N THR A 191 -20.00 9.94 1.48
CA THR A 191 -20.51 11.24 1.09
C THR A 191 -19.47 11.98 0.25
N PHE A 192 -19.85 12.34 -0.97
CA PHE A 192 -19.02 13.11 -1.89
C PHE A 192 -19.56 14.54 -1.95
N LEU A 193 -18.72 15.53 -1.62
CA LEU A 193 -19.11 16.94 -1.55
C LEU A 193 -18.59 17.70 -2.77
N SER A 194 -19.47 18.43 -3.45
CA SER A 194 -19.12 19.26 -4.59
C SER A 194 -20.05 20.48 -4.75
N GLY A 195 -19.71 21.42 -5.62
CA GLY A 195 -20.62 22.47 -6.08
C GLY A 195 -20.86 23.60 -5.08
N ASN A 196 -21.40 24.71 -5.61
CA ASN A 196 -21.76 25.89 -4.84
C ASN A 196 -23.14 26.43 -5.25
N VAL A 197 -23.61 27.42 -4.50
CA VAL A 197 -24.78 28.25 -4.77
C VAL A 197 -24.37 29.69 -4.50
N ASN A 198 -24.37 30.54 -5.52
CA ASN A 198 -23.92 31.94 -5.42
C ASN A 198 -22.52 32.12 -4.78
N GLY A 199 -21.60 31.18 -5.01
CA GLY A 199 -20.23 31.24 -4.50
C GLY A 199 -20.02 30.71 -3.08
N ARG A 200 -21.00 30.01 -2.47
CA ARG A 200 -20.84 29.23 -1.23
C ARG A 200 -21.13 27.75 -1.48
N SER A 201 -20.25 26.87 -1.01
CA SER A 201 -20.36 25.41 -1.08
C SER A 201 -20.78 24.82 0.27
N ILE A 202 -21.31 23.59 0.27
CA ILE A 202 -21.48 22.80 1.49
C ILE A 202 -20.13 22.52 2.18
N ILE A 203 -19.01 22.49 1.44
CA ILE A 203 -17.68 22.29 2.01
C ILE A 203 -17.34 23.45 2.97
N ASP A 204 -17.60 24.71 2.58
CA ASP A 204 -17.47 25.88 3.46
C ASP A 204 -18.27 25.71 4.75
N GLN A 205 -19.49 25.19 4.63
CA GLN A 205 -20.43 25.05 5.75
C GLN A 205 -20.08 23.94 6.73
N LEU A 206 -19.15 23.05 6.38
CA LEU A 206 -18.66 21.96 7.21
C LEU A 206 -17.32 22.35 7.85
N VAL A 207 -16.44 23.00 7.09
CA VAL A 207 -15.18 23.56 7.59
C VAL A 207 -15.41 24.70 8.59
N GLU A 208 -16.40 25.58 8.34
CA GLU A 208 -16.79 26.64 9.30
C GLU A 208 -17.24 26.10 10.67
N GLU A 209 -17.74 24.86 10.74
CA GLU A 209 -18.22 24.22 11.98
C GLU A 209 -17.22 23.22 12.57
N GLY A 210 -16.02 23.08 11.97
CA GLY A 210 -15.00 22.12 12.43
C GLY A 210 -15.42 20.66 12.26
N VAL A 211 -16.10 20.31 11.16
CA VAL A 211 -16.33 18.91 10.78
C VAL A 211 -15.11 18.38 10.03
N ASP A 212 -14.50 17.34 10.58
CA ASP A 212 -13.43 16.59 9.93
C ASP A 212 -13.93 15.98 8.61
N LEU A 213 -13.14 16.15 7.54
CA LEU A 213 -13.42 15.67 6.18
C LEU A 213 -12.28 14.75 5.72
N GLY A 214 -12.53 13.87 4.75
CA GLY A 214 -11.53 12.95 4.19
C GLY A 214 -12.01 11.51 4.06
N TYR A 215 -11.06 10.61 3.82
CA TYR A 215 -11.29 9.17 3.70
C TYR A 215 -11.70 8.54 5.03
N ASP A 216 -11.07 8.89 6.15
CA ASP A 216 -11.33 8.32 7.48
C ASP A 216 -12.77 8.58 7.96
N THR A 217 -13.40 9.64 7.43
CA THR A 217 -14.73 10.12 7.83
C THR A 217 -15.82 9.79 6.80
N TYR A 218 -15.47 9.04 5.74
CA TYR A 218 -16.31 8.77 4.56
C TYR A 218 -16.98 10.06 4.01
N THR A 219 -16.30 11.20 4.07
CA THR A 219 -16.85 12.52 3.67
C THR A 219 -15.81 13.29 2.85
N VAL A 220 -15.77 13.01 1.55
CA VAL A 220 -14.69 13.42 0.65
C VAL A 220 -15.06 14.72 -0.09
N PRO A 221 -14.27 15.82 0.04
CA PRO A 221 -14.51 17.06 -0.67
C PRO A 221 -13.80 17.07 -2.03
N PHE A 222 -14.56 17.14 -3.13
CA PHE A 222 -14.02 17.08 -4.50
C PHE A 222 -13.67 18.44 -5.10
N GLY A 223 -14.44 19.48 -4.82
CA GLY A 223 -14.27 20.83 -5.41
C GLY A 223 -15.48 21.72 -5.15
N THR A 224 -15.30 23.04 -5.13
CA THR A 224 -16.38 24.01 -4.87
C THR A 224 -17.31 24.23 -6.06
N ASP A 225 -17.03 23.66 -7.24
CA ASP A 225 -17.86 23.77 -8.43
C ASP A 225 -18.59 22.47 -8.84
N THR A 226 -19.52 22.60 -9.79
CA THR A 226 -20.40 21.50 -10.22
C THR A 226 -19.72 20.54 -11.20
N ILE A 227 -18.58 20.92 -11.78
CA ILE A 227 -17.80 20.10 -12.71
C ILE A 227 -17.10 18.98 -11.94
N SER A 228 -16.54 19.28 -10.76
CA SER A 228 -15.84 18.29 -9.90
C SER A 228 -16.73 17.16 -9.37
N ALA A 229 -18.06 17.27 -9.53
CA ALA A 229 -18.98 16.14 -9.35
C ALA A 229 -18.70 14.96 -10.32
N ILE A 230 -17.92 15.19 -11.40
CA ILE A 230 -17.47 14.13 -12.30
C ILE A 230 -16.68 13.03 -11.60
N TYR A 231 -15.92 13.36 -10.54
CA TYR A 231 -15.11 12.39 -9.82
C TYR A 231 -15.95 11.31 -9.11
N ALA A 232 -17.18 11.64 -8.67
CA ALA A 232 -18.14 10.67 -8.16
C ALA A 232 -18.56 9.63 -9.23
N LEU A 233 -18.67 10.08 -10.49
CA LEU A 233 -19.08 9.25 -11.62
C LEU A 233 -17.88 8.48 -12.22
N GLY A 234 -16.66 9.02 -12.10
CA GLY A 234 -15.42 8.27 -12.36
C GLY A 234 -15.17 7.16 -11.34
N PHE A 235 -15.48 7.38 -10.05
CA PHE A 235 -15.48 6.35 -9.00
C PHE A 235 -16.51 5.25 -9.28
N ALA A 236 -17.76 5.65 -9.60
CA ALA A 236 -18.83 4.73 -9.99
C ALA A 236 -18.50 3.92 -11.26
N THR A 237 -17.86 4.56 -12.24
CA THR A 237 -17.41 3.88 -13.47
C THR A 237 -16.38 2.80 -13.15
N ARG A 238 -15.32 3.13 -12.38
CA ARG A 238 -14.29 2.16 -11.99
C ARG A 238 -14.84 1.03 -11.11
N SER A 239 -15.81 1.30 -10.24
CA SER A 239 -16.50 0.26 -9.45
C SER A 239 -17.04 -0.89 -10.32
N ALA A 240 -17.50 -0.60 -11.55
CA ALA A 240 -17.95 -1.62 -12.51
C ALA A 240 -16.80 -2.30 -13.27
N LEU A 241 -15.69 -1.58 -13.51
CA LEU A 241 -14.49 -2.14 -14.16
C LEU A 241 -13.74 -3.09 -13.21
N THR A 242 -13.55 -2.67 -11.94
CA THR A 242 -12.80 -3.41 -10.91
C THR A 242 -13.61 -4.56 -10.32
N PHE A 243 -14.79 -4.30 -9.75
CA PHE A 243 -15.58 -5.30 -9.01
C PHE A 243 -16.63 -6.03 -9.87
N GLY A 244 -17.00 -5.44 -11.01
CA GLY A 244 -17.87 -6.09 -11.99
C GLY A 244 -17.12 -6.89 -13.07
N GLY A 245 -15.78 -6.76 -13.15
CA GLY A 245 -14.97 -7.36 -14.21
C GLY A 245 -15.31 -6.88 -15.63
N ILE A 246 -16.05 -5.76 -15.74
CA ILE A 246 -16.60 -5.29 -17.02
C ILE A 246 -15.50 -4.57 -17.81
N LYS A 247 -15.31 -4.95 -19.07
CA LYS A 247 -14.26 -4.34 -19.91
C LYS A 247 -14.66 -2.92 -20.35
N ALA A 248 -13.66 -2.04 -20.44
CA ALA A 248 -13.81 -0.68 -20.94
C ALA A 248 -14.46 -0.64 -22.34
N GLY A 249 -15.19 0.44 -22.64
CA GLY A 249 -16.02 0.57 -23.84
C GLY A 249 -17.36 -0.18 -23.79
N GLN A 250 -17.59 -1.07 -22.82
CA GLN A 250 -18.90 -1.69 -22.59
C GLN A 250 -19.85 -0.76 -21.82
N ALA A 251 -20.01 0.48 -22.28
CA ALA A 251 -20.79 1.54 -21.64
C ALA A 251 -22.15 1.06 -21.08
N ARG A 252 -22.92 0.30 -21.86
CA ARG A 252 -24.21 -0.23 -21.40
C ARG A 252 -24.07 -1.13 -20.17
N SER A 253 -23.15 -2.10 -20.21
CA SER A 253 -22.90 -3.04 -19.10
C SER A 253 -22.49 -2.29 -17.83
N ILE A 254 -21.65 -1.27 -17.97
CA ILE A 254 -21.17 -0.41 -16.87
C ILE A 254 -22.32 0.39 -16.24
N LEU A 255 -23.23 0.94 -17.05
CA LEU A 255 -24.40 1.68 -16.56
C LEU A 255 -25.45 0.75 -15.93
N GLU A 256 -25.65 -0.45 -16.48
CA GLU A 256 -26.55 -1.46 -15.90
C GLU A 256 -25.99 -2.01 -14.57
N TYR A 257 -24.68 -2.25 -14.46
CA TYR A 257 -24.01 -2.59 -13.19
C TYR A 257 -24.20 -1.48 -12.15
N ASN A 258 -23.97 -0.22 -12.50
CA ASN A 258 -24.12 0.90 -11.57
C ASN A 258 -25.56 1.05 -11.07
N ARG A 259 -26.56 0.91 -11.96
CA ARG A 259 -27.98 0.92 -11.58
C ARG A 259 -28.32 -0.17 -10.55
N ASP A 260 -27.77 -1.37 -10.71
CA ASP A 260 -28.20 -2.56 -9.96
C ASP A 260 -27.31 -2.91 -8.75
N ARG A 261 -26.06 -2.44 -8.70
CA ARG A 261 -25.09 -2.72 -7.63
C ARG A 261 -24.62 -1.50 -6.85
N VAL A 262 -24.50 -0.33 -7.49
CA VAL A 262 -23.97 0.89 -6.84
C VAL A 262 -25.12 1.77 -6.39
N PHE A 263 -25.52 1.67 -5.11
CA PHE A 263 -26.70 2.34 -4.55
C PHE A 263 -26.53 3.86 -4.31
N ALA A 264 -26.06 4.58 -5.31
CA ALA A 264 -25.79 6.01 -5.21
C ALA A 264 -26.97 6.92 -5.59
N PHE A 265 -27.00 8.13 -5.01
CA PHE A 265 -27.95 9.19 -5.35
C PHE A 265 -27.30 10.58 -5.33
N VAL A 266 -27.93 11.54 -6.00
CA VAL A 266 -27.51 12.95 -6.01
C VAL A 266 -28.44 13.79 -5.13
N LEU A 267 -27.87 14.60 -4.24
CA LEU A 267 -28.57 15.60 -3.44
C LEU A 267 -28.15 17.00 -3.90
N ALA A 268 -28.97 17.62 -4.74
CA ALA A 268 -28.77 18.99 -5.22
C ALA A 268 -29.30 19.99 -4.18
N LEU A 269 -28.43 20.86 -3.69
CA LEU A 269 -28.74 21.85 -2.66
C LEU A 269 -28.73 23.28 -3.22
N GLY A 270 -29.73 24.06 -2.82
CA GLY A 270 -29.98 25.44 -3.24
C GLY A 270 -30.41 25.56 -4.70
N GLU A 271 -30.01 26.66 -5.35
CA GLU A 271 -30.45 26.95 -6.71
C GLU A 271 -29.87 25.98 -7.75
N VAL A 272 -30.74 25.47 -8.61
CA VAL A 272 -30.41 24.51 -9.68
C VAL A 272 -30.33 25.25 -11.02
N ASP A 273 -29.10 25.56 -11.43
CA ASP A 273 -28.77 26.14 -12.72
C ASP A 273 -28.72 25.08 -13.86
N ASP A 274 -28.44 25.54 -15.08
CA ASP A 274 -28.36 24.71 -16.29
C ASP A 274 -27.29 23.62 -16.22
N LEU A 275 -26.13 23.90 -15.60
CA LEU A 275 -25.02 22.97 -15.48
C LEU A 275 -25.37 21.87 -14.49
N LYS A 276 -25.99 22.22 -13.36
CA LYS A 276 -26.56 21.23 -12.42
C LYS A 276 -27.63 20.36 -13.08
N TYR A 277 -28.53 20.93 -13.91
CA TYR A 277 -29.49 20.12 -14.68
C TYR A 277 -28.82 19.18 -15.69
N ALA A 278 -27.71 19.60 -16.31
CA ALA A 278 -26.98 18.82 -17.30
C ALA A 278 -26.17 17.67 -16.65
N ALA A 279 -25.43 17.95 -15.58
CA ALA A 279 -24.72 16.95 -14.78
C ALA A 279 -25.69 15.94 -14.13
N ALA A 280 -26.84 16.41 -13.62
CA ALA A 280 -27.92 15.56 -13.13
C ALA A 280 -28.48 14.61 -14.20
N ALA A 281 -28.66 15.08 -15.45
CA ALA A 281 -29.03 14.21 -16.57
C ALA A 281 -27.95 13.16 -16.88
N GLY A 282 -26.67 13.51 -16.68
CA GLY A 282 -25.56 12.57 -16.71
C GLY A 282 -25.68 11.47 -15.65
N ALA A 283 -25.85 11.84 -14.38
CA ALA A 283 -25.97 10.90 -13.26
C ALA A 283 -27.18 9.94 -13.40
N ILE A 284 -28.29 10.40 -13.98
CA ILE A 284 -29.47 9.54 -14.23
C ILE A 284 -29.14 8.37 -15.16
N ASN A 285 -28.17 8.48 -16.09
CA ASN A 285 -27.73 7.35 -16.92
C ASN A 285 -27.20 6.17 -16.10
N PHE A 286 -26.53 6.44 -14.97
CA PHE A 286 -26.00 5.44 -14.05
C PHE A 286 -27.08 4.82 -13.16
N GLY A 287 -28.35 5.20 -13.35
CA GLY A 287 -29.47 4.80 -12.50
C GLY A 287 -29.58 5.59 -11.19
N PHE A 288 -28.77 6.64 -11.02
CA PHE A 288 -28.74 7.44 -9.79
C PHE A 288 -29.83 8.52 -9.83
N PRO A 289 -30.79 8.54 -8.86
CA PRO A 289 -31.84 9.54 -8.81
C PRO A 289 -31.33 10.85 -8.22
N VAL A 290 -32.01 11.93 -8.58
CA VAL A 290 -31.63 13.30 -8.20
C VAL A 290 -32.72 13.91 -7.32
N ILE A 291 -32.37 14.26 -6.09
CA ILE A 291 -33.27 14.90 -5.12
C ILE A 291 -32.80 16.36 -4.96
N ALA A 292 -33.71 17.33 -5.08
CA ALA A 292 -33.41 18.74 -4.89
C ALA A 292 -34.17 19.33 -3.70
N ASP A 293 -33.49 20.14 -2.88
CA ASP A 293 -34.07 20.84 -1.72
C ASP A 293 -34.80 22.15 -2.09
N THR A 294 -34.95 22.44 -3.38
CA THR A 294 -35.67 23.60 -3.94
C THR A 294 -36.84 23.19 -4.84
N VAL A 295 -37.74 24.15 -5.10
CA VAL A 295 -38.95 23.97 -5.92
C VAL A 295 -38.57 23.82 -7.40
N ILE A 296 -38.50 22.58 -7.89
CA ILE A 296 -38.21 22.26 -9.29
C ILE A 296 -39.24 21.28 -9.87
N PRO A 297 -39.41 21.20 -11.20
CA PRO A 297 -40.22 20.14 -11.81
C PRO A 297 -39.67 18.75 -11.50
N GLN A 298 -40.51 17.72 -11.57
CA GLN A 298 -40.14 16.34 -11.21
C GLN A 298 -40.20 15.38 -12.41
N ILE A 299 -39.46 14.27 -12.31
CA ILE A 299 -39.49 13.14 -13.25
C ILE A 299 -39.80 11.88 -12.46
N LEU A 300 -41.10 11.69 -12.19
CA LEU A 300 -41.67 10.57 -11.43
C LEU A 300 -41.71 9.21 -12.15
N PRO A 301 -41.74 9.08 -13.50
CA PRO A 301 -41.71 7.77 -14.15
C PRO A 301 -40.41 7.01 -13.88
N THR A 302 -40.52 5.73 -13.55
CA THR A 302 -39.38 4.82 -13.37
C THR A 302 -38.81 4.34 -14.71
N GLY A 303 -37.64 3.67 -14.68
CA GLY A 303 -37.16 2.87 -15.82
C GLY A 303 -35.68 3.04 -16.19
N VAL A 304 -35.00 4.07 -15.65
CA VAL A 304 -33.54 4.20 -15.71
C VAL A 304 -33.00 4.12 -14.29
N THR A 305 -33.56 4.93 -13.37
CA THR A 305 -33.44 4.70 -11.92
C THR A 305 -34.51 3.71 -11.42
N THR A 306 -34.31 3.16 -10.23
CA THR A 306 -35.20 2.17 -9.57
C THR A 306 -36.60 2.74 -9.30
N TYR A 307 -36.68 3.99 -8.83
CA TYR A 307 -37.94 4.70 -8.54
C TYR A 307 -37.99 6.01 -9.35
N GLU A 308 -38.26 7.16 -8.72
CA GLU A 308 -38.30 8.44 -9.42
C GLU A 308 -36.90 8.86 -9.92
N HIS A 309 -36.80 9.46 -11.11
CA HIS A 309 -35.51 9.96 -11.63
C HIS A 309 -35.15 11.32 -11.03
N VAL A 310 -36.15 12.20 -10.83
CA VAL A 310 -35.97 13.54 -10.25
C VAL A 310 -37.10 13.85 -9.27
N VAL A 311 -36.75 14.16 -8.03
CA VAL A 311 -37.68 14.54 -6.94
C VAL A 311 -37.35 15.94 -6.45
N SER A 312 -38.39 16.74 -6.16
CA SER A 312 -38.26 18.06 -5.52
C SER A 312 -38.89 17.98 -4.14
N MET A 313 -38.11 18.37 -3.12
CA MET A 313 -38.49 18.33 -1.71
C MET A 313 -38.06 19.64 -1.04
N PRO A 314 -38.80 20.75 -1.27
CA PRO A 314 -38.37 22.09 -0.86
C PRO A 314 -38.11 22.15 0.65
N PHE A 315 -36.91 22.53 1.09
CA PHE A 315 -36.47 22.31 2.48
C PHE A 315 -37.43 22.90 3.53
N ASN A 316 -37.93 24.11 3.28
CA ASN A 316 -38.86 24.79 4.19
C ASN A 316 -40.30 24.24 4.18
N GLU A 317 -40.63 23.38 3.22
CA GLU A 317 -41.92 22.67 3.10
C GLU A 317 -41.87 21.26 3.73
N ILE A 318 -40.69 20.80 4.16
CA ILE A 318 -40.54 19.53 4.89
C ILE A 318 -41.19 19.65 6.28
N GLU A 319 -42.08 18.72 6.60
CA GLU A 319 -42.69 18.61 7.93
C GLU A 319 -41.64 18.23 8.99
N GLY A 320 -41.42 19.10 9.97
CA GLY A 320 -40.52 18.86 11.10
C GLY A 320 -40.62 19.98 12.14
N LYS A 321 -40.31 19.68 13.40
CA LYS A 321 -40.38 20.65 14.52
C LYS A 321 -39.33 21.75 14.42
N ASP A 322 -38.18 21.42 13.83
CA ASP A 322 -36.99 22.25 13.64
C ASP A 322 -36.28 21.84 12.34
N ASP A 323 -35.24 22.57 11.95
CA ASP A 323 -34.48 22.29 10.72
C ASP A 323 -33.61 21.03 10.82
N SER A 324 -33.35 20.51 12.03
CA SER A 324 -32.60 19.26 12.23
C SER A 324 -33.46 18.05 11.86
N GLU A 325 -34.72 18.02 12.30
CA GLU A 325 -35.68 16.99 11.91
C GLU A 325 -36.00 17.03 10.40
N ARG A 326 -35.99 18.23 9.79
CA ARG A 326 -36.12 18.38 8.33
C ARG A 326 -34.92 17.78 7.59
N ALA A 327 -33.70 18.03 8.05
CA ALA A 327 -32.48 17.45 7.48
C ALA A 327 -32.50 15.91 7.55
N THR A 328 -32.85 15.33 8.71
CA THR A 328 -33.05 13.88 8.87
C THR A 328 -34.07 13.33 7.86
N LYS A 329 -35.22 13.99 7.68
CA LYS A 329 -36.28 13.56 6.76
C LYS A 329 -35.90 13.72 5.28
N LEU A 330 -35.09 14.71 4.93
CA LEU A 330 -34.53 14.86 3.59
C LEU A 330 -33.62 13.67 3.26
N VAL A 331 -32.67 13.34 4.15
CA VAL A 331 -31.77 12.19 4.00
C VAL A 331 -32.55 10.88 3.91
N GLN A 332 -33.56 10.67 4.78
CA GLN A 332 -34.47 9.52 4.70
C GLN A 332 -35.20 9.42 3.35
N LYS A 333 -35.61 10.54 2.74
CA LYS A 333 -36.27 10.51 1.44
C LYS A 333 -35.28 10.20 0.31
N CYS A 334 -34.05 10.71 0.34
CA CYS A 334 -33.01 10.33 -0.62
C CYS A 334 -32.75 8.81 -0.61
N ILE A 335 -32.55 8.26 0.59
CA ILE A 335 -32.39 6.82 0.87
C ILE A 335 -33.56 6.02 0.28
N GLN A 336 -34.81 6.44 0.54
CA GLN A 336 -36.01 5.80 0.00
C GLN A 336 -36.08 5.85 -1.54
N VAL A 337 -35.77 7.00 -2.15
CA VAL A 337 -35.86 7.20 -3.62
C VAL A 337 -34.80 6.42 -4.39
N ARG A 338 -33.63 6.15 -3.79
CA ARG A 338 -32.65 5.21 -4.36
C ARG A 338 -32.98 3.74 -4.07
N GLY A 339 -33.72 3.47 -3.01
CA GLY A 339 -34.03 2.12 -2.54
C GLY A 339 -32.92 1.49 -1.68
N VAL A 340 -32.08 2.31 -1.03
CA VAL A 340 -30.98 1.80 -0.18
C VAL A 340 -31.58 1.07 1.03
N LYS A 341 -31.31 -0.22 1.16
CA LYS A 341 -31.77 -1.06 2.28
C LYS A 341 -30.74 -1.05 3.41
N ILE A 342 -30.85 -0.08 4.30
CA ILE A 342 -29.87 0.10 5.37
C ILE A 342 -30.27 -0.75 6.58
N LYS A 343 -29.45 -1.75 6.93
CA LYS A 343 -29.46 -2.35 8.28
C LYS A 343 -28.84 -1.34 9.25
N ILE A 344 -29.67 -0.52 9.90
CA ILE A 344 -29.21 0.30 11.03
C ILE A 344 -29.38 -0.52 12.29
N THR A 345 -28.28 -1.08 12.80
CA THR A 345 -28.21 -1.63 14.14
C THR A 345 -27.96 -0.46 15.09
N ASP A 346 -29.02 0.02 15.77
CA ASP A 346 -28.93 1.13 16.72
C ASP A 346 -28.22 0.66 18.01
N VAL A 347 -26.97 1.11 18.21
CA VAL A 347 -26.13 0.70 19.34
C VAL A 347 -26.19 1.78 20.42
N PRO A 348 -26.78 1.51 21.62
CA PRO A 348 -27.06 2.55 22.60
C PRO A 348 -25.83 2.92 23.44
N VAL A 349 -24.92 3.69 22.84
CA VAL A 349 -23.68 4.21 23.44
C VAL A 349 -23.57 5.74 23.33
N PRO A 350 -22.82 6.42 24.23
CA PRO A 350 -22.69 7.88 24.23
C PRO A 350 -21.56 8.42 23.34
N VAL A 351 -20.85 7.54 22.63
CA VAL A 351 -19.79 7.87 21.67
C VAL A 351 -20.25 7.55 20.24
N PRO A 352 -19.63 8.13 19.20
CA PRO A 352 -19.80 7.65 17.83
C PRO A 352 -19.54 6.14 17.72
N TYR A 353 -20.38 5.45 16.96
CA TYR A 353 -20.28 4.01 16.71
C TYR A 353 -20.36 3.73 15.21
N GLY A 354 -19.50 2.86 14.69
CA GLY A 354 -19.41 2.48 13.29
C GLY A 354 -18.01 1.96 12.92
N SER A 355 -17.89 1.30 11.76
CA SER A 355 -16.64 0.66 11.34
C SER A 355 -15.48 1.62 11.05
N ALA A 356 -15.76 2.93 10.88
CA ALA A 356 -14.74 3.97 10.75
C ALA A 356 -13.87 4.17 12.01
N PHE A 357 -14.26 3.59 13.16
CA PHE A 357 -13.49 3.65 14.42
C PHE A 357 -12.70 2.35 14.70
N GLU A 358 -12.92 1.29 13.90
CA GLU A 358 -12.23 0.02 14.03
C GLU A 358 -10.74 0.19 13.73
N GLY A 359 -9.90 0.17 14.77
CA GLY A 359 -8.45 0.36 14.66
C GLY A 359 -7.88 1.57 15.43
N GLU A 360 -8.71 2.38 16.09
CA GLU A 360 -8.24 3.48 16.96
C GLU A 360 -7.21 2.97 18.01
N VAL A 361 -6.02 3.59 18.04
CA VAL A 361 -4.94 3.22 18.97
C VAL A 361 -4.90 4.14 20.18
N VAL A 362 -5.49 3.69 21.29
CA VAL A 362 -5.45 4.42 22.58
C VAL A 362 -4.02 4.41 23.15
N ARG A 363 -3.31 5.52 22.96
CA ARG A 363 -1.94 5.75 23.47
C ARG A 363 -1.95 6.08 24.98
N ARG A 364 -0.81 5.88 25.64
CA ARG A 364 -0.69 5.99 27.11
C ARG A 364 -1.00 7.39 27.67
N ALA A 365 -0.84 8.46 26.88
CA ALA A 365 -1.18 9.82 27.31
C ALA A 365 -2.70 10.04 27.44
N ASP A 366 -3.46 9.40 26.56
CA ASP A 366 -4.88 9.61 26.30
C ASP A 366 -5.77 8.53 26.97
N MET A 367 -5.13 7.54 27.59
CA MET A 367 -5.74 6.41 28.27
C MET A 367 -6.37 6.81 29.61
N ARG A 368 -7.64 6.45 29.81
CA ARG A 368 -8.37 6.58 31.08
C ARG A 368 -8.15 5.38 31.99
N VAL A 369 -8.24 4.16 31.43
CA VAL A 369 -8.08 2.88 32.13
C VAL A 369 -7.66 1.78 31.13
N GLU A 370 -6.94 0.78 31.63
CA GLU A 370 -6.47 -0.41 30.91
C GLU A 370 -7.01 -1.68 31.59
N PHE A 371 -7.42 -2.68 30.80
CA PHE A 371 -7.84 -4.00 31.28
C PHE A 371 -6.97 -5.08 30.64
N GLY A 372 -6.55 -6.07 31.43
CA GLY A 372 -5.64 -7.11 30.94
C GLY A 372 -4.20 -6.62 30.80
N GLY A 373 -3.50 -7.12 29.77
CA GLY A 373 -2.10 -6.74 29.51
C GLY A 373 -1.14 -7.16 30.63
N LYS A 374 -0.19 -6.29 31.00
CA LYS A 374 0.89 -6.63 31.96
C LYS A 374 0.51 -6.51 33.44
N ASN A 375 -0.47 -5.66 33.76
CA ASN A 375 -0.73 -5.23 35.15
C ASN A 375 -2.08 -5.73 35.71
N SER A 376 -2.88 -6.39 34.87
CA SER A 376 -4.24 -6.84 35.15
C SER A 376 -4.58 -8.04 34.27
N ARG A 377 -5.69 -8.72 34.55
CA ARG A 377 -6.20 -9.87 33.80
C ARG A 377 -7.50 -9.50 33.10
N SER A 378 -7.68 -9.89 31.84
CA SER A 378 -8.94 -9.70 31.14
C SER A 378 -9.33 -10.93 30.33
N PHE A 379 -10.62 -11.27 30.31
CA PHE A 379 -11.15 -12.34 29.48
C PHE A 379 -12.52 -12.00 28.89
N GLU A 380 -12.86 -12.64 27.77
CA GLU A 380 -14.19 -12.65 27.14
C GLU A 380 -14.61 -14.11 26.93
N TYR A 381 -15.82 -14.49 27.34
CA TYR A 381 -16.32 -15.88 27.24
C TYR A 381 -17.78 -15.87 26.80
N LEU A 382 -18.06 -16.45 25.63
CA LEU A 382 -19.41 -16.61 25.10
C LEU A 382 -19.83 -18.08 25.12
N PHE A 383 -21.03 -18.37 25.62
CA PHE A 383 -21.57 -19.74 25.61
C PHE A 383 -23.10 -19.78 25.43
N MET A 384 -23.58 -20.89 24.85
CA MET A 384 -25.01 -21.12 24.70
C MET A 384 -25.65 -21.61 25.99
N THR A 385 -26.91 -21.24 26.23
CA THR A 385 -27.66 -21.65 27.42
C THR A 385 -29.14 -21.89 27.09
N ASP A 386 -29.87 -22.56 27.97
CA ASP A 386 -31.27 -22.88 27.74
C ASP A 386 -32.14 -21.61 27.70
N MET A 387 -33.10 -21.61 26.77
CA MET A 387 -33.99 -20.47 26.48
C MET A 387 -34.79 -19.98 27.69
N GLU A 388 -34.91 -20.78 28.76
CA GLU A 388 -35.60 -20.42 30.01
C GLU A 388 -34.68 -19.71 31.03
N ASP A 389 -33.36 -19.95 31.00
CA ASP A 389 -32.39 -19.42 31.98
C ASP A 389 -31.78 -18.05 31.60
N ILE A 390 -32.03 -17.57 30.37
CA ILE A 390 -31.51 -16.30 29.83
C ILE A 390 -32.57 -15.20 29.69
N THR A 391 -32.23 -13.98 30.12
CA THR A 391 -33.05 -12.76 29.94
C THR A 391 -32.44 -11.88 28.86
N ASP A 392 -33.10 -11.78 27.71
CA ASP A 392 -32.62 -10.93 26.60
C ASP A 392 -32.51 -9.45 27.01
N GLY A 393 -31.47 -8.77 26.51
CA GLY A 393 -31.22 -7.36 26.77
C GLY A 393 -30.74 -7.06 28.19
N LYS A 394 -30.56 -8.08 29.03
CA LYS A 394 -30.00 -7.90 30.37
C LYS A 394 -28.49 -7.67 30.27
N VAL A 395 -28.06 -6.48 30.68
CA VAL A 395 -26.66 -6.16 30.97
C VAL A 395 -26.50 -5.96 32.47
N GLU A 396 -25.46 -6.56 33.06
CA GLU A 396 -25.13 -6.42 34.48
C GLU A 396 -23.63 -6.19 34.68
N VAL A 397 -23.26 -5.38 35.67
CA VAL A 397 -21.85 -5.11 36.05
C VAL A 397 -21.67 -5.54 37.49
N VAL A 398 -20.76 -6.48 37.74
CA VAL A 398 -20.58 -7.16 39.02
C VAL A 398 -19.18 -6.88 39.56
N GLY A 399 -19.09 -5.85 40.42
CA GLY A 399 -17.85 -5.41 41.06
C GLY A 399 -17.72 -3.88 41.08
N PRO A 400 -16.53 -3.34 41.43
CA PRO A 400 -16.25 -1.91 41.35
C PRO A 400 -16.14 -1.42 39.90
N THR A 401 -16.53 -0.17 39.64
CA THR A 401 -16.27 0.52 38.38
C THR A 401 -14.91 1.21 38.38
N PHE A 402 -14.47 1.73 37.23
CA PHE A 402 -13.22 2.47 37.11
C PHE A 402 -13.34 3.97 37.48
N ASP A 403 -14.53 4.45 37.86
CA ASP A 403 -14.83 5.88 38.03
C ASP A 403 -13.91 6.57 39.05
N ASP A 404 -13.64 5.90 40.18
CA ASP A 404 -12.77 6.37 41.27
C ASP A 404 -11.26 6.08 41.04
N LEU A 405 -10.87 5.43 39.93
CA LEU A 405 -9.46 5.15 39.62
C LEU A 405 -8.77 6.35 38.98
N GLU A 406 -7.48 6.55 39.25
CA GLU A 406 -6.65 7.57 38.58
C GLU A 406 -6.49 7.31 37.07
N ASP A 407 -6.18 8.37 36.31
CA ASP A 407 -5.96 8.31 34.87
C ASP A 407 -4.81 7.35 34.50
N GLY A 408 -5.10 6.38 33.65
CA GLY A 408 -4.11 5.40 33.18
C GLY A 408 -3.84 4.25 34.15
N ALA A 409 -4.71 4.04 35.14
CA ALA A 409 -4.71 2.84 35.98
C ALA A 409 -5.04 1.55 35.20
N SER A 410 -4.75 0.40 35.80
CA SER A 410 -5.07 -0.93 35.27
C SER A 410 -6.05 -1.68 36.17
N MET A 411 -6.95 -2.50 35.60
CA MET A 411 -8.05 -3.16 36.32
C MET A 411 -8.38 -4.54 35.72
N ASP A 412 -8.79 -5.50 36.56
CA ASP A 412 -9.26 -6.83 36.11
C ASP A 412 -10.69 -6.73 35.51
N MET A 413 -10.97 -7.42 34.39
CA MET A 413 -12.30 -7.42 33.74
C MET A 413 -12.65 -8.77 33.07
N GLY A 414 -13.90 -9.23 33.21
CA GLY A 414 -14.37 -10.48 32.61
C GLY A 414 -15.71 -10.28 31.92
N VAL A 415 -15.75 -10.38 30.59
CA VAL A 415 -16.96 -10.20 29.78
C VAL A 415 -17.59 -11.57 29.51
N VAL A 416 -18.63 -11.91 30.26
CA VAL A 416 -19.36 -13.18 30.10
C VAL A 416 -20.64 -12.94 29.30
N VAL A 417 -20.77 -13.61 28.15
CA VAL A 417 -21.89 -13.49 27.22
C VAL A 417 -22.65 -14.81 27.18
N GLN A 418 -23.90 -14.77 27.61
CA GLN A 418 -24.83 -15.89 27.44
C GLN A 418 -25.68 -15.64 26.21
N VAL A 419 -25.85 -16.67 25.37
CA VAL A 419 -26.71 -16.60 24.18
C VAL A 419 -27.69 -17.77 24.13
N ALA A 420 -28.82 -17.58 23.45
CA ALA A 420 -29.73 -18.67 23.11
C ALA A 420 -30.44 -18.38 21.77
N GLY A 421 -30.76 -19.43 21.03
CA GLY A 421 -31.52 -19.34 19.78
C GLY A 421 -31.85 -20.73 19.24
N ARG A 422 -32.84 -20.82 18.35
CA ARG A 422 -33.30 -22.12 17.80
C ARG A 422 -32.30 -22.81 16.90
N GLU A 423 -31.56 -22.02 16.12
CA GLU A 423 -30.51 -22.50 15.22
C GLU A 423 -29.11 -22.30 15.85
N MET A 424 -29.02 -22.00 17.16
CA MET A 424 -27.75 -21.82 17.88
C MET A 424 -27.16 -23.19 18.28
N GLU A 425 -25.99 -23.52 17.75
CA GLU A 425 -25.24 -24.73 18.10
C GLU A 425 -23.97 -24.40 18.91
N MET A 426 -23.46 -25.35 19.69
CA MET A 426 -22.22 -25.17 20.47
C MET A 426 -21.01 -24.79 19.59
N ASP A 427 -21.03 -25.21 18.33
CA ASP A 427 -20.00 -24.98 17.33
C ASP A 427 -19.97 -23.52 16.86
N PHE A 428 -21.03 -22.74 17.14
CA PHE A 428 -21.11 -21.32 16.83
C PHE A 428 -20.59 -20.42 17.96
N GLU A 429 -20.39 -20.98 19.16
CA GLU A 429 -19.84 -20.23 20.31
C GLU A 429 -18.50 -19.53 19.99
N PRO A 430 -17.43 -20.20 19.49
CA PRO A 430 -16.15 -19.52 19.22
C PRO A 430 -16.25 -18.49 18.08
N VAL A 431 -17.14 -18.70 17.11
CA VAL A 431 -17.39 -17.74 16.02
C VAL A 431 -17.96 -16.45 16.58
N LEU A 432 -19.02 -16.54 17.39
CA LEU A 432 -19.68 -15.39 18.00
C LEU A 432 -18.85 -14.74 19.10
N GLU A 433 -18.08 -15.52 19.87
CA GLU A 433 -17.11 -15.03 20.86
C GLU A 433 -16.10 -14.08 20.21
N ARG A 434 -15.57 -14.46 19.04
CA ARG A 434 -14.56 -13.67 18.34
C ARG A 434 -15.08 -12.33 17.80
N GLN A 435 -16.38 -12.21 17.53
CA GLN A 435 -17.01 -10.96 17.05
C GLN A 435 -17.02 -9.85 18.11
N ILE A 436 -16.85 -10.18 19.40
CA ILE A 436 -16.73 -9.20 20.49
C ILE A 436 -15.58 -8.22 20.19
N HIS A 437 -14.50 -8.67 19.57
CA HIS A 437 -13.38 -7.83 19.17
C HIS A 437 -13.77 -6.73 18.19
N ASP A 438 -14.44 -7.07 17.09
CA ASP A 438 -14.83 -6.09 16.07
C ASP A 438 -15.93 -5.17 16.62
N PHE A 439 -16.90 -5.74 17.35
CA PHE A 439 -17.99 -4.99 17.95
C PHE A 439 -17.52 -3.93 18.95
N VAL A 440 -16.55 -4.25 19.82
CA VAL A 440 -16.03 -3.32 20.83
C VAL A 440 -15.12 -2.24 20.21
N ASN A 441 -14.35 -2.58 19.17
CA ASN A 441 -13.53 -1.59 18.44
C ASN A 441 -14.38 -0.64 17.58
N GLY A 442 -15.61 -1.00 17.20
CA GLY A 442 -16.54 -0.11 16.51
C GLY A 442 -17.01 1.13 17.33
N ALA A 443 -16.60 1.28 18.59
CA ALA A 443 -16.91 2.43 19.43
C ALA A 443 -15.72 3.40 19.55
N SER A 444 -15.89 4.65 19.10
CA SER A 444 -14.79 5.64 19.09
C SER A 444 -14.21 5.90 20.48
N GLY A 445 -12.88 5.94 20.55
CA GLY A 445 -12.10 6.11 21.77
C GLY A 445 -11.91 4.84 22.60
N ILE A 446 -12.19 3.65 22.05
CA ILE A 446 -12.00 2.33 22.65
C ILE A 446 -11.00 1.51 21.82
N GLN A 447 -10.14 0.73 22.48
CA GLN A 447 -9.26 -0.23 21.83
C GLN A 447 -9.42 -1.61 22.48
N HIS A 448 -9.59 -2.66 21.68
CA HIS A 448 -9.70 -4.04 22.14
C HIS A 448 -8.82 -4.98 21.29
N ILE A 449 -7.89 -5.70 21.92
CA ILE A 449 -6.92 -6.59 21.27
C ILE A 449 -6.85 -7.92 22.05
N GLY A 450 -6.51 -9.01 21.37
CA GLY A 450 -6.50 -10.34 21.98
C GLY A 450 -7.83 -11.07 21.79
N GLN A 451 -8.08 -12.06 22.65
CA GLN A 451 -9.24 -12.95 22.61
C GLN A 451 -9.31 -13.78 23.91
N ARG A 452 -10.40 -14.53 24.13
CA ARG A 452 -10.51 -15.60 25.17
C ARG A 452 -10.01 -15.11 26.53
N ASP A 453 -8.94 -15.67 27.10
CA ASP A 453 -8.33 -15.25 28.39
C ASP A 453 -7.06 -14.38 28.29
N ILE A 454 -6.75 -13.89 27.08
CA ILE A 454 -5.60 -13.01 26.79
C ILE A 454 -6.05 -11.66 26.22
N VAL A 455 -7.21 -11.18 26.66
CA VAL A 455 -7.77 -9.88 26.26
C VAL A 455 -6.92 -8.73 26.81
N TRP A 456 -6.77 -7.68 26.01
CA TRP A 456 -6.16 -6.41 26.38
C TRP A 456 -7.03 -5.26 25.83
N CYS A 457 -7.62 -4.47 26.72
CA CYS A 457 -8.56 -3.42 26.36
C CYS A 457 -8.17 -2.08 26.99
N ARG A 458 -8.49 -0.97 26.32
CA ARG A 458 -8.29 0.40 26.80
C ARG A 458 -9.48 1.28 26.48
N ILE A 459 -9.76 2.21 27.40
CA ILE A 459 -10.73 3.29 27.22
C ILE A 459 -9.95 4.61 27.21
N SER A 460 -10.25 5.49 26.26
CA SER A 460 -9.71 6.85 26.22
C SER A 460 -10.42 7.81 27.18
N LYS A 461 -9.75 8.91 27.54
CA LYS A 461 -10.34 10.00 28.34
C LYS A 461 -11.55 10.63 27.64
N SER A 462 -11.45 10.87 26.33
CA SER A 462 -12.53 11.42 25.50
C SER A 462 -13.79 10.54 25.53
N ALA A 463 -13.66 9.21 25.48
CA ALA A 463 -14.80 8.29 25.58
C ALA A 463 -15.43 8.33 26.99
N ALA A 464 -14.61 8.31 28.04
CA ALA A 464 -15.09 8.37 29.42
C ALA A 464 -15.76 9.72 29.76
N GLU A 465 -15.21 10.85 29.28
CA GLU A 465 -15.80 12.19 29.44
C GLU A 465 -17.17 12.34 28.76
N LYS A 466 -17.37 11.65 27.62
CA LYS A 466 -18.68 11.53 26.95
C LYS A 466 -19.66 10.62 27.71
N GLY A 467 -19.19 9.85 28.69
CA GLY A 467 -20.00 8.98 29.55
C GLY A 467 -19.88 7.48 29.27
N PHE A 468 -18.89 7.04 28.46
CA PHE A 468 -18.65 5.61 28.22
C PHE A 468 -18.20 4.90 29.51
N ASN A 469 -18.75 3.72 29.77
CA ASN A 469 -18.50 2.94 31.00
C ASN A 469 -18.68 1.43 30.76
N LEU A 470 -18.45 0.59 31.78
CA LEU A 470 -18.50 -0.88 31.67
C LEU A 470 -19.84 -1.45 31.16
N GLU A 471 -20.97 -0.79 31.42
CA GLU A 471 -22.29 -1.22 30.94
C GLU A 471 -22.39 -1.16 29.40
N HIS A 472 -21.59 -0.31 28.76
CA HIS A 472 -21.64 -0.09 27.32
C HIS A 472 -21.03 -1.24 26.52
N PHE A 473 -20.10 -2.03 27.07
CA PHE A 473 -19.64 -3.28 26.45
C PHE A 473 -20.80 -4.25 26.25
N GLY A 474 -21.63 -4.46 27.28
CA GLY A 474 -22.80 -5.33 27.17
C GLY A 474 -23.86 -4.81 26.20
N LYS A 475 -24.06 -3.49 26.12
CA LYS A 475 -24.97 -2.86 25.15
C LYS A 475 -24.49 -3.01 23.70
N ILE A 476 -23.20 -2.84 23.45
CA ILE A 476 -22.56 -3.09 22.16
C ILE A 476 -22.77 -4.55 21.75
N ILE A 477 -22.37 -5.49 22.61
CA ILE A 477 -22.41 -6.92 22.32
C ILE A 477 -23.85 -7.40 22.08
N HIS A 478 -24.81 -6.97 22.91
CA HIS A 478 -26.24 -7.28 22.72
C HIS A 478 -26.77 -6.77 21.37
N ALA A 479 -26.59 -5.47 21.08
CA ALA A 479 -27.14 -4.86 19.88
C ALA A 479 -26.52 -5.45 18.60
N ARG A 480 -25.20 -5.68 18.59
CA ARG A 480 -24.48 -6.19 17.40
C ARG A 480 -24.74 -7.68 17.17
N LEU A 481 -24.75 -8.52 18.20
CA LEU A 481 -25.13 -9.94 18.07
C LEU A 481 -26.55 -10.10 17.51
N HIS A 482 -27.51 -9.26 17.92
CA HIS A 482 -28.87 -9.27 17.34
C HIS A 482 -28.92 -8.72 15.90
N GLY A 483 -28.25 -7.62 15.61
CA GLY A 483 -28.28 -6.98 14.29
C GLY A 483 -27.66 -7.82 13.17
N ASP A 484 -26.61 -8.57 13.51
CA ASP A 484 -25.83 -9.33 12.54
C ASP A 484 -26.24 -10.81 12.56
N PHE A 485 -26.37 -11.41 13.75
CA PHE A 485 -26.60 -12.85 13.95
C PHE A 485 -28.02 -13.21 14.44
N GLY A 486 -28.97 -12.28 14.39
CA GLY A 486 -30.39 -12.50 14.77
C GLY A 486 -31.19 -13.48 13.90
N ALA A 487 -30.54 -14.19 12.97
CA ALA A 487 -31.07 -15.40 12.31
C ALA A 487 -30.76 -16.69 13.09
N VAL A 488 -29.68 -16.66 13.89
CA VAL A 488 -29.18 -17.76 14.74
C VAL A 488 -29.59 -17.54 16.20
N LEU A 489 -29.56 -16.28 16.65
CA LEU A 489 -29.79 -15.89 18.04
C LEU A 489 -31.20 -15.32 18.26
N ASP A 490 -31.94 -15.87 19.23
CA ASP A 490 -33.21 -15.31 19.73
C ASP A 490 -33.00 -14.42 20.98
N LYS A 491 -31.91 -14.62 21.75
CA LYS A 491 -31.62 -13.93 23.02
C LYS A 491 -30.12 -13.76 23.30
N VAL A 492 -29.75 -12.62 23.92
CA VAL A 492 -28.39 -12.33 24.41
C VAL A 492 -28.44 -11.65 25.78
N GLN A 493 -27.56 -12.06 26.70
CA GLN A 493 -27.38 -11.51 28.05
C GLN A 493 -25.88 -11.33 28.32
N VAL A 494 -25.46 -10.19 28.87
CA VAL A 494 -24.03 -9.90 29.12
C VAL A 494 -23.80 -9.52 30.58
N THR A 495 -22.78 -10.11 31.20
CA THR A 495 -22.33 -9.74 32.55
C THR A 495 -20.85 -9.36 32.51
N VAL A 496 -20.54 -8.15 32.97
CA VAL A 496 -19.15 -7.65 33.08
C VAL A 496 -18.71 -7.76 34.53
N TYR A 497 -17.79 -8.68 34.80
CA TYR A 497 -17.22 -8.91 36.12
C TYR A 497 -15.97 -8.06 36.33
N THR A 498 -15.90 -7.40 37.49
CA THR A 498 -14.69 -6.77 38.04
C THR A 498 -14.48 -7.15 39.51
N ASP A 499 -15.43 -7.85 40.14
CA ASP A 499 -15.25 -8.50 41.42
C ASP A 499 -14.27 -9.66 41.32
N LYS A 500 -13.37 -9.79 42.31
CA LYS A 500 -12.28 -10.75 42.26
C LYS A 500 -12.73 -12.21 42.40
N GLU A 501 -13.71 -12.50 43.26
CA GLU A 501 -14.11 -13.89 43.52
C GLU A 501 -14.90 -14.46 42.32
N GLU A 502 -15.76 -13.65 41.70
CA GLU A 502 -16.43 -14.03 40.45
C GLU A 502 -15.47 -14.04 39.25
N MET A 503 -14.48 -13.12 39.16
CA MET A 503 -13.43 -13.16 38.13
C MET A 503 -12.64 -14.48 38.16
N ASP A 504 -12.13 -14.87 39.31
CA ASP A 504 -11.31 -16.09 39.46
C ASP A 504 -12.12 -17.36 39.13
N LYS A 505 -13.42 -17.37 39.47
CA LYS A 505 -14.39 -18.43 39.18
C LYS A 505 -14.71 -18.55 37.68
N TRP A 506 -15.15 -17.46 37.04
CA TRP A 506 -15.56 -17.50 35.63
C TRP A 506 -14.38 -17.70 34.68
N LEU A 507 -13.19 -17.18 35.00
CA LEU A 507 -11.96 -17.46 34.25
C LEU A 507 -11.62 -18.96 34.26
N ALA A 508 -11.86 -19.67 35.37
CA ALA A 508 -11.65 -21.12 35.44
C ALA A 508 -12.66 -21.89 34.56
N THR A 509 -13.95 -21.52 34.61
CA THR A 509 -15.00 -22.10 33.76
C THR A 509 -14.72 -21.87 32.26
N ALA A 510 -14.34 -20.64 31.89
CA ALA A 510 -14.01 -20.29 30.53
C ALA A 510 -12.81 -21.10 30.00
N ARG A 511 -11.75 -21.27 30.82
CA ARG A 511 -10.58 -22.10 30.47
C ARG A 511 -10.91 -23.58 30.27
N GLU A 512 -11.83 -24.15 31.05
CA GLU A 512 -12.32 -25.51 30.83
C GLU A 512 -13.05 -25.64 29.48
N ALA A 513 -13.91 -24.67 29.15
CA ALA A 513 -14.61 -24.61 27.87
C ALA A 513 -13.65 -24.41 26.68
N TYR A 514 -12.66 -23.51 26.78
CA TYR A 514 -11.65 -23.35 25.73
C TYR A 514 -10.87 -24.63 25.49
N ASN A 515 -10.46 -25.33 26.56
CA ASN A 515 -9.74 -26.58 26.42
C ASN A 515 -10.58 -27.66 25.73
N PHE A 516 -11.87 -27.77 26.06
CA PHE A 516 -12.80 -28.65 25.36
C PHE A 516 -12.93 -28.28 23.87
N ARG A 517 -13.10 -27.00 23.53
CA ARG A 517 -13.14 -26.51 22.13
C ARG A 517 -11.85 -26.89 21.37
N ASN A 518 -10.68 -26.72 21.97
CA ASN A 518 -9.39 -27.07 21.36
C ASN A 518 -9.20 -28.58 21.16
N ILE A 519 -9.61 -29.40 22.14
CA ILE A 519 -9.47 -30.87 22.10
C ILE A 519 -10.41 -31.51 21.06
N ARG A 520 -11.58 -30.92 20.81
CA ARG A 520 -12.62 -31.47 19.91
C ARG A 520 -12.16 -31.67 18.45
N LEU A 521 -11.04 -31.06 18.05
CA LEU A 521 -10.41 -31.23 16.73
C LEU A 521 -9.57 -32.51 16.60
N ALA A 522 -9.14 -33.12 17.71
CA ALA A 522 -8.04 -34.10 17.72
C ALA A 522 -8.31 -35.41 16.95
N ASP A 523 -9.58 -35.71 16.64
CA ASP A 523 -9.98 -36.87 15.81
C ASP A 523 -10.02 -36.55 14.30
N MET A 524 -9.82 -35.28 13.89
CA MET A 524 -9.81 -34.84 12.49
C MET A 524 -8.38 -34.59 12.00
N THR A 525 -8.10 -34.99 10.75
CA THR A 525 -6.79 -34.77 10.10
C THR A 525 -6.94 -34.04 8.77
N ASP A 526 -5.87 -33.40 8.29
CA ASP A 526 -5.88 -32.66 7.02
C ASP A 526 -6.13 -33.61 5.83
N ASN A 527 -5.69 -34.86 5.96
CA ASN A 527 -5.95 -35.93 4.98
C ASN A 527 -7.37 -36.55 5.11
N SER A 528 -8.22 -36.06 6.02
CA SER A 528 -9.62 -36.51 6.20
C SER A 528 -10.67 -35.56 5.60
N VAL A 529 -10.25 -34.41 5.05
CA VAL A 529 -11.11 -33.38 4.47
C VAL A 529 -10.72 -33.08 3.02
N GLU A 530 -11.70 -32.71 2.18
CA GLU A 530 -11.47 -32.28 0.78
C GLU A 530 -11.35 -30.74 0.64
N GLU A 531 -11.59 -30.02 1.75
CA GLU A 531 -11.63 -28.56 1.84
C GLU A 531 -10.88 -28.06 3.08
N PHE A 532 -10.08 -27.01 2.91
CA PHE A 532 -9.64 -26.12 4.01
C PHE A 532 -10.52 -24.86 3.98
N TYR A 533 -10.30 -23.92 4.90
CA TYR A 533 -11.00 -22.64 4.91
C TYR A 533 -10.02 -21.47 4.95
N SER A 534 -10.37 -20.37 4.28
CA SER A 534 -9.66 -19.10 4.43
C SER A 534 -10.08 -18.38 5.73
N CYS A 535 -9.29 -17.39 6.13
CA CYS A 535 -9.75 -16.28 6.96
C CYS A 535 -9.07 -14.99 6.51
N THR A 536 -9.84 -14.05 5.96
CA THR A 536 -9.39 -12.71 5.54
C THR A 536 -9.76 -11.60 6.53
N LEU A 537 -10.30 -11.94 7.70
CA LEU A 537 -10.81 -10.97 8.69
C LEU A 537 -9.78 -9.89 9.10
N CYS A 538 -8.49 -10.26 9.15
CA CYS A 538 -7.41 -9.34 9.51
C CYS A 538 -6.91 -8.44 8.35
N GLN A 539 -7.50 -8.52 7.15
CA GLN A 539 -7.13 -7.63 6.03
C GLN A 539 -7.48 -6.16 6.26
N SER A 540 -8.29 -5.86 7.29
CA SER A 540 -8.53 -4.50 7.80
C SER A 540 -7.27 -3.78 8.28
N PHE A 541 -6.20 -4.51 8.65
CA PHE A 541 -4.91 -3.93 9.08
C PHE A 541 -3.67 -4.61 8.50
N ALA A 542 -3.82 -5.71 7.76
CA ALA A 542 -2.76 -6.37 7.00
C ALA A 542 -3.32 -6.82 5.63
N PRO A 543 -3.45 -5.91 4.65
CA PRO A 543 -4.29 -6.10 3.47
C PRO A 543 -4.04 -7.38 2.67
N ASP A 544 -2.78 -7.78 2.53
CA ASP A 544 -2.38 -8.94 1.71
C ASP A 544 -2.27 -10.25 2.52
N HIS A 545 -2.58 -10.21 3.82
CA HIS A 545 -2.57 -11.40 4.66
C HIS A 545 -3.76 -12.31 4.39
N VAL A 546 -3.50 -13.61 4.26
CA VAL A 546 -4.53 -14.66 4.18
C VAL A 546 -4.15 -15.77 5.16
N CYS A 547 -5.01 -16.05 6.13
CA CYS A 547 -4.92 -17.31 6.89
C CYS A 547 -5.53 -18.45 6.06
N VAL A 548 -4.83 -19.57 5.95
CA VAL A 548 -5.40 -20.85 5.50
C VAL A 548 -5.49 -21.77 6.72
N VAL A 549 -6.68 -22.31 6.97
CA VAL A 549 -7.02 -23.05 8.20
C VAL A 549 -7.43 -24.48 7.85
N SER A 550 -6.74 -25.45 8.44
CA SER A 550 -6.98 -26.89 8.30
C SER A 550 -7.23 -27.54 9.67
N PRO A 551 -7.78 -28.77 9.74
CA PRO A 551 -7.97 -29.47 11.01
C PRO A 551 -6.71 -29.55 11.89
N GLU A 552 -5.54 -29.77 11.28
CA GLU A 552 -4.24 -29.90 11.95
C GLU A 552 -3.44 -28.57 11.98
N ARG A 553 -3.93 -27.49 11.37
CA ARG A 553 -3.37 -26.13 11.44
C ARG A 553 -4.47 -25.09 11.64
N LEU A 554 -4.79 -24.81 12.91
CA LEU A 554 -5.66 -23.69 13.29
C LEU A 554 -5.08 -22.33 12.86
N GLY A 555 -5.96 -21.32 12.73
CA GLY A 555 -5.57 -19.96 12.41
C GLY A 555 -4.62 -19.37 13.46
N LEU A 556 -3.64 -18.59 13.02
CA LEU A 556 -2.55 -18.10 13.86
C LEU A 556 -2.99 -17.27 15.08
N CYS A 557 -4.20 -16.69 15.04
CA CYS A 557 -4.80 -16.02 16.20
C CYS A 557 -4.97 -16.96 17.40
N GLY A 558 -5.24 -18.25 17.19
CA GLY A 558 -5.63 -19.20 18.25
C GLY A 558 -7.13 -19.24 18.55
N ALA A 559 -7.92 -18.29 18.04
CA ALA A 559 -9.39 -18.29 18.19
C ALA A 559 -10.08 -19.22 17.17
N TYR A 560 -9.76 -19.08 15.88
CA TYR A 560 -10.40 -19.83 14.78
C TYR A 560 -9.67 -21.13 14.45
N ASN A 561 -10.41 -22.24 14.49
CA ASN A 561 -10.04 -23.52 13.88
C ASN A 561 -10.90 -23.84 12.62
N TRP A 562 -10.70 -25.01 12.00
CA TRP A 562 -11.42 -25.41 10.78
C TRP A 562 -12.94 -25.54 10.97
N LEU A 563 -13.42 -26.06 12.10
CA LEU A 563 -14.84 -26.12 12.44
C LEU A 563 -15.41 -24.70 12.61
N ASP A 564 -14.68 -23.81 13.29
CA ASP A 564 -15.12 -22.42 13.49
C ASP A 564 -15.23 -21.67 12.15
N CYS A 565 -14.27 -21.86 11.24
CA CYS A 565 -14.31 -21.26 9.91
C CYS A 565 -15.48 -21.81 9.06
N LYS A 566 -15.77 -23.11 9.20
CA LYS A 566 -16.89 -23.78 8.55
C LYS A 566 -18.25 -23.35 9.11
N ALA A 567 -18.35 -23.16 10.42
CA ALA A 567 -19.50 -22.57 11.10
C ALA A 567 -19.71 -21.12 10.63
N SER A 568 -18.65 -20.31 10.61
CA SER A 568 -18.66 -18.93 10.11
C SER A 568 -19.22 -18.84 8.67
N PHE A 569 -18.71 -19.65 7.73
CA PHE A 569 -19.24 -19.75 6.37
C PHE A 569 -20.70 -20.24 6.30
N SER A 570 -21.12 -21.10 7.24
CA SER A 570 -22.50 -21.59 7.30
C SER A 570 -23.49 -20.55 7.83
N ILE A 571 -23.00 -19.59 8.63
CA ILE A 571 -23.75 -18.46 9.17
C ILE A 571 -23.80 -17.31 8.14
N ASP A 572 -22.65 -16.98 7.54
CA ASP A 572 -22.52 -15.98 6.48
C ASP A 572 -21.63 -16.50 5.32
N PRO A 573 -22.24 -17.00 4.23
CA PRO A 573 -21.51 -17.44 3.04
C PRO A 573 -20.78 -16.31 2.30
N THR A 574 -21.06 -15.04 2.61
CA THR A 574 -20.36 -13.85 2.09
C THR A 574 -19.29 -13.32 3.06
N GLY A 575 -19.12 -13.96 4.22
CA GLY A 575 -18.17 -13.55 5.26
C GLY A 575 -16.70 -13.84 4.93
N PRO A 576 -15.78 -13.46 5.84
CA PRO A 576 -14.32 -13.55 5.63
C PRO A 576 -13.74 -14.98 5.66
N ASN A 577 -14.59 -16.00 5.86
CA ASN A 577 -14.20 -17.41 5.84
C ASN A 577 -14.81 -18.10 4.63
N GLN A 578 -13.98 -18.51 3.67
CA GLN A 578 -14.42 -19.13 2.42
C GLN A 578 -13.82 -20.54 2.26
N PRO A 579 -14.58 -21.53 1.74
CA PRO A 579 -14.09 -22.90 1.57
C PRO A 579 -13.09 -23.00 0.41
N ILE A 580 -11.87 -23.42 0.73
CA ILE A 580 -10.79 -23.69 -0.22
C ILE A 580 -10.81 -25.18 -0.56
N LYS A 581 -11.35 -25.55 -1.73
CA LYS A 581 -11.24 -26.94 -2.23
C LYS A 581 -9.80 -27.22 -2.64
N LEU A 582 -9.22 -28.30 -2.14
CA LEU A 582 -7.78 -28.55 -2.29
C LEU A 582 -7.36 -28.81 -3.75
N GLY A 583 -8.09 -29.66 -4.47
CA GLY A 583 -7.75 -30.02 -5.85
C GLY A 583 -6.45 -30.83 -5.93
N THR A 584 -5.57 -30.50 -6.88
CA THR A 584 -4.28 -31.19 -7.06
C THR A 584 -3.34 -30.93 -5.89
N CYS A 585 -2.85 -31.99 -5.24
CA CYS A 585 -1.73 -31.91 -4.30
C CYS A 585 -0.40 -31.92 -5.05
N TYR A 586 0.41 -30.87 -4.91
CA TYR A 586 1.72 -30.75 -5.57
C TYR A 586 2.86 -31.32 -4.73
N ASP A 587 2.81 -31.09 -3.41
CA ASP A 587 3.73 -31.71 -2.47
C ASP A 587 3.06 -31.87 -1.09
N GLU A 588 2.83 -33.12 -0.69
CA GLU A 588 2.21 -33.44 0.61
C GLU A 588 3.18 -33.20 1.79
N SER A 589 4.50 -33.15 1.56
CA SER A 589 5.50 -32.97 2.63
C SER A 589 5.60 -31.52 3.08
N VAL A 590 5.48 -30.58 2.14
CA VAL A 590 5.43 -29.12 2.38
C VAL A 590 3.99 -28.63 2.56
N GLY A 591 3.04 -29.33 1.95
CA GLY A 591 1.63 -29.00 1.99
C GLY A 591 1.26 -27.90 0.99
N TYR A 592 1.47 -28.18 -0.30
CA TYR A 592 0.97 -27.36 -1.41
C TYR A 592 -0.18 -28.06 -2.13
N TRP A 593 -1.28 -27.32 -2.29
CA TRP A 593 -2.42 -27.70 -3.12
C TRP A 593 -2.77 -26.58 -4.10
N GLN A 594 -3.33 -26.94 -5.26
CA GLN A 594 -3.82 -25.99 -6.26
C GLN A 594 -4.72 -24.93 -5.62
N GLY A 595 -5.74 -25.35 -4.85
CA GLY A 595 -6.67 -24.39 -4.25
C GLY A 595 -6.05 -23.49 -3.18
N THR A 596 -5.06 -23.96 -2.42
CA THR A 596 -4.39 -23.10 -1.41
C THR A 596 -3.48 -22.08 -2.07
N ILE A 597 -2.91 -22.40 -3.23
CA ILE A 597 -2.13 -21.47 -4.07
C ILE A 597 -3.06 -20.45 -4.72
N ASP A 598 -4.06 -20.91 -5.49
CA ASP A 598 -4.99 -20.05 -6.25
C ASP A 598 -5.74 -19.06 -5.34
N TYR A 599 -6.31 -19.57 -4.24
CA TYR A 599 -7.07 -18.73 -3.32
C TYR A 599 -6.15 -17.69 -2.67
N THR A 600 -4.95 -18.08 -2.22
CA THR A 600 -4.03 -17.14 -1.56
C THR A 600 -3.59 -16.06 -2.54
N LYS A 601 -3.16 -16.43 -3.76
CA LYS A 601 -2.74 -15.47 -4.79
C LYS A 601 -3.87 -14.50 -5.16
N SER A 602 -5.11 -14.98 -5.25
CA SER A 602 -6.28 -14.13 -5.52
C SER A 602 -6.67 -13.23 -4.33
N ALA A 603 -6.57 -13.72 -3.10
CA ALA A 603 -7.02 -13.01 -1.89
C ALA A 603 -5.94 -12.10 -1.27
N SER A 604 -4.67 -12.26 -1.66
CA SER A 604 -3.55 -11.37 -1.30
C SER A 604 -3.24 -10.34 -2.40
N HIS A 605 -4.20 -10.02 -3.27
CA HIS A 605 -4.05 -9.10 -4.41
C HIS A 605 -2.87 -9.42 -5.37
N GLY A 606 -2.42 -10.68 -5.42
CA GLY A 606 -1.25 -11.12 -6.19
C GLY A 606 0.11 -11.06 -5.45
N VAL A 607 0.18 -10.51 -4.23
CA VAL A 607 1.43 -10.33 -3.46
C VAL A 607 2.02 -11.66 -2.96
N VAL A 608 1.17 -12.61 -2.55
CA VAL A 608 1.59 -13.91 -1.99
C VAL A 608 1.28 -15.00 -3.01
N GLU A 609 2.29 -15.41 -3.79
CA GLU A 609 2.07 -16.35 -4.90
C GLU A 609 1.72 -17.77 -4.45
N LYS A 610 2.23 -18.21 -3.30
CA LYS A 610 2.19 -19.60 -2.82
C LYS A 610 2.41 -19.64 -1.31
N VAL A 611 1.73 -20.57 -0.63
CA VAL A 611 1.86 -20.78 0.83
C VAL A 611 2.00 -22.27 1.14
N SER A 612 2.98 -22.60 1.98
CA SER A 612 3.15 -23.93 2.55
C SER A 612 2.30 -24.10 3.82
N MET A 613 1.64 -25.26 3.93
CA MET A 613 0.91 -25.62 5.14
C MET A 613 1.80 -26.22 6.24
N TYR A 614 2.97 -26.77 5.90
CA TYR A 614 3.79 -27.58 6.82
C TYR A 614 5.27 -27.18 6.94
N SER A 615 5.70 -26.08 6.32
CA SER A 615 7.09 -25.56 6.43
C SER A 615 7.14 -24.19 7.12
N ILE A 616 8.24 -23.93 7.84
CA ILE A 616 8.65 -22.57 8.24
C ILE A 616 9.70 -21.96 7.28
N MET A 617 10.41 -22.80 6.52
CA MET A 617 11.56 -22.39 5.70
C MET A 617 11.17 -22.11 4.24
N GLU A 618 10.17 -22.81 3.72
CA GLU A 618 9.75 -22.75 2.32
C GLU A 618 8.36 -22.08 2.23
N ASN A 619 8.28 -20.88 1.64
CA ASN A 619 7.05 -20.08 1.45
C ASN A 619 6.07 -20.11 2.64
N PRO A 620 6.49 -19.77 3.88
CA PRO A 620 5.61 -19.85 5.04
C PRO A 620 4.38 -18.95 4.86
N MET A 621 3.26 -19.35 5.45
CA MET A 621 2.07 -18.52 5.55
C MET A 621 2.40 -17.18 6.21
N THR A 622 1.96 -16.09 5.59
CA THR A 622 2.14 -14.74 6.14
C THR A 622 1.41 -14.60 7.47
N ALA A 623 1.78 -13.61 8.29
CA ALA A 623 1.01 -13.29 9.49
C ALA A 623 0.66 -11.80 9.57
N CYS A 624 -0.54 -11.51 10.05
CA CYS A 624 -1.04 -10.14 10.23
C CYS A 624 -0.45 -9.47 11.49
N GLY A 625 -0.68 -10.05 12.67
CA GLY A 625 -0.24 -9.47 13.95
C GLY A 625 -0.97 -9.98 15.20
N CYS A 626 -2.00 -10.81 15.07
CA CYS A 626 -2.81 -11.33 16.19
C CYS A 626 -2.29 -12.66 16.80
N PHE A 627 -1.13 -13.16 16.39
CA PHE A 627 -0.57 -14.46 16.83
C PHE A 627 -0.31 -14.58 18.34
N GLU A 628 -0.59 -15.75 18.92
CA GLU A 628 -0.30 -16.03 20.35
C GLU A 628 1.18 -16.25 20.61
N ALA A 629 1.91 -16.83 19.65
CA ALA A 629 3.33 -17.09 19.73
C ALA A 629 4.02 -16.89 18.37
N ILE A 630 5.34 -16.74 18.40
CA ILE A 630 6.20 -16.66 17.21
C ILE A 630 7.18 -17.83 17.24
N LEU A 631 7.31 -18.51 16.10
CA LEU A 631 8.43 -19.39 15.81
C LEU A 631 9.56 -18.58 15.16
N MET A 632 10.80 -18.84 15.57
CA MET A 632 12.00 -18.33 14.89
C MET A 632 13.06 -19.43 14.79
N TYR A 633 13.61 -19.61 13.59
CA TYR A 633 14.72 -20.53 13.31
C TYR A 633 16.06 -20.01 13.85
N ILE A 634 16.86 -20.92 14.42
CA ILE A 634 18.20 -20.69 14.96
C ILE A 634 19.21 -21.59 14.22
N PRO A 635 19.98 -21.04 13.25
CA PRO A 635 20.98 -21.81 12.51
C PRO A 635 22.01 -22.51 13.40
N GLU A 636 22.43 -21.87 14.49
CA GLU A 636 23.49 -22.34 15.40
C GLU A 636 23.18 -23.65 16.13
N VAL A 637 21.93 -24.10 16.12
CA VAL A 637 21.46 -25.38 16.71
C VAL A 637 20.49 -26.14 15.79
N GLU A 638 20.30 -25.70 14.54
CA GLU A 638 19.41 -26.34 13.55
C GLU A 638 17.97 -26.59 14.06
N GLY A 639 17.44 -25.63 14.83
CA GLY A 639 16.15 -25.75 15.52
C GLY A 639 15.37 -24.44 15.57
N VAL A 640 14.22 -24.44 16.25
CA VAL A 640 13.36 -23.26 16.43
C VAL A 640 13.16 -22.89 17.89
N ILE A 641 13.04 -21.60 18.17
CA ILE A 641 12.51 -21.09 19.45
C ILE A 641 11.02 -20.80 19.33
N VAL A 642 10.28 -20.97 20.43
CA VAL A 642 8.87 -20.55 20.54
C VAL A 642 8.73 -19.44 21.56
N VAL A 643 8.26 -18.27 21.12
CA VAL A 643 8.19 -17.04 21.94
C VAL A 643 6.73 -16.65 22.16
N SER A 644 6.27 -16.60 23.41
CA SER A 644 4.89 -16.24 23.76
C SER A 644 4.66 -14.72 23.73
N ARG A 645 3.45 -14.29 23.33
CA ARG A 645 2.98 -12.89 23.40
C ARG A 645 3.08 -12.27 24.80
N GLU A 646 2.92 -13.08 25.84
CA GLU A 646 3.00 -12.66 27.24
C GLU A 646 4.44 -12.50 27.74
N ASP A 647 5.42 -13.08 27.03
CA ASP A 647 6.81 -13.08 27.46
C ASP A 647 7.48 -11.73 27.18
N THR A 648 7.65 -10.95 28.25
CA THR A 648 8.34 -9.65 28.21
C THR A 648 9.84 -9.73 28.45
N GLY A 649 10.39 -10.95 28.54
CA GLY A 649 11.80 -11.25 28.67
C GLY A 649 12.61 -11.00 27.39
N MET A 650 13.85 -11.50 27.37
CA MET A 650 14.69 -11.52 26.18
C MET A 650 14.84 -12.97 25.71
N THR A 651 14.75 -13.20 24.41
CA THR A 651 15.03 -14.51 23.80
C THR A 651 16.54 -14.71 23.62
N PRO A 652 17.00 -15.95 23.35
CA PRO A 652 18.40 -16.22 23.02
C PRO A 652 18.97 -15.37 21.87
N MET A 653 18.11 -14.86 20.98
CA MET A 653 18.49 -14.00 19.85
C MET A 653 18.62 -12.51 20.20
N GLY A 654 18.63 -12.15 21.50
CA GLY A 654 18.76 -10.75 21.94
C GLY A 654 17.54 -9.88 21.62
N MET A 655 16.42 -10.48 21.24
CA MET A 655 15.18 -9.81 20.84
C MET A 655 14.03 -10.12 21.81
N LYS A 656 13.02 -9.24 21.84
CA LYS A 656 11.77 -9.46 22.58
C LYS A 656 10.67 -9.90 21.63
N PHE A 657 9.59 -10.47 22.16
CA PHE A 657 8.38 -10.77 21.38
C PHE A 657 7.92 -9.56 20.55
N SER A 658 7.94 -8.34 21.12
CA SER A 658 7.54 -7.12 20.40
C SER A 658 8.42 -6.77 19.19
N THR A 659 9.70 -7.15 19.21
CA THR A 659 10.62 -6.96 18.08
C THR A 659 10.36 -8.01 17.00
N LEU A 660 10.26 -9.28 17.41
CA LEU A 660 9.95 -10.40 16.51
C LEU A 660 8.57 -10.24 15.85
N ALA A 661 7.59 -9.66 16.56
CA ALA A 661 6.26 -9.40 16.03
C ALA A 661 6.29 -8.42 14.84
N GLY A 662 7.25 -7.48 14.82
CA GLY A 662 7.47 -6.59 13.68
C GLY A 662 8.16 -7.25 12.48
N MET A 663 8.82 -8.40 12.67
CA MET A 663 9.44 -9.21 11.61
C MET A 663 8.50 -10.30 11.06
N ALA A 664 7.52 -10.72 11.87
CA ALA A 664 6.54 -11.75 11.53
C ALA A 664 5.21 -11.19 11.00
N GLY A 665 4.84 -9.95 11.39
CA GLY A 665 3.57 -9.31 11.08
C GLY A 665 3.50 -8.63 9.71
N GLY A 666 2.40 -7.92 9.47
CA GLY A 666 2.22 -7.05 8.29
C GLY A 666 1.81 -7.76 6.99
N GLY A 667 1.64 -9.08 6.99
CA GLY A 667 1.24 -9.83 5.79
C GLY A 667 2.39 -10.23 4.86
N VAL A 668 3.65 -10.14 5.32
CA VAL A 668 4.85 -10.54 4.57
C VAL A 668 5.16 -12.04 4.77
N GLN A 669 5.80 -12.69 3.79
CA GLN A 669 6.38 -14.03 3.95
C GLN A 669 7.83 -13.92 4.45
N THR A 670 8.10 -14.41 5.66
CA THR A 670 9.43 -14.34 6.29
C THR A 670 9.98 -15.75 6.53
N PRO A 671 10.73 -16.35 5.58
CA PRO A 671 11.39 -17.65 5.77
C PRO A 671 12.14 -17.74 7.11
N GLY A 672 11.85 -18.79 7.88
CA GLY A 672 12.41 -19.00 9.22
C GLY A 672 11.71 -18.25 10.36
N VAL A 673 10.70 -17.41 10.11
CA VAL A 673 9.92 -16.70 11.14
C VAL A 673 8.42 -16.80 10.87
N MET A 674 7.64 -17.33 11.82
CA MET A 674 6.20 -17.58 11.60
C MET A 674 5.37 -17.33 12.86
N GLY A 675 4.32 -16.50 12.73
CA GLY A 675 3.31 -16.32 13.78
C GLY A 675 2.35 -17.51 13.84
N ILE A 676 2.07 -18.01 15.05
CA ILE A 676 1.24 -19.21 15.28
C ILE A 676 0.27 -19.04 16.46
N GLY A 677 -0.81 -19.83 16.45
CA GLY A 677 -1.62 -20.11 17.64
C GLY A 677 -0.94 -21.20 18.47
N LYS A 678 -0.98 -21.12 19.80
CA LYS A 678 -0.14 -21.96 20.68
C LYS A 678 -0.43 -23.46 20.55
N TYR A 679 -1.69 -23.80 20.29
CA TYR A 679 -2.12 -25.19 20.08
C TYR A 679 -1.60 -25.82 18.78
N TYR A 680 -1.06 -25.05 17.82
CA TYR A 680 -0.47 -25.61 16.60
C TYR A 680 0.75 -26.49 16.94
N MET A 681 1.48 -26.19 18.02
CA MET A 681 2.60 -27.03 18.51
C MET A 681 2.20 -28.48 18.82
N LEU A 682 0.93 -28.74 19.13
CA LEU A 682 0.43 -30.08 19.43
C LEU A 682 0.18 -30.91 18.17
N SER A 683 0.13 -30.28 17.00
CA SER A 683 -0.20 -30.92 15.74
C SER A 683 0.84 -31.97 15.29
N PRO A 684 0.43 -33.06 14.64
CA PRO A 684 1.35 -33.91 13.86
C PRO A 684 1.96 -33.20 12.65
N LYS A 685 1.28 -32.17 12.12
CA LYS A 685 1.70 -31.34 10.97
C LYS A 685 2.52 -30.10 11.36
N PHE A 686 2.73 -29.86 12.66
CA PHE A 686 3.51 -28.72 13.17
C PHE A 686 4.92 -28.70 12.57
N ILE A 687 5.20 -27.79 11.64
CA ILE A 687 6.47 -27.71 10.88
C ILE A 687 7.01 -29.10 10.43
N SER A 688 6.10 -29.99 9.99
CA SER A 688 6.45 -31.39 9.72
C SER A 688 7.43 -31.55 8.55
N ALA A 689 7.49 -30.58 7.64
CA ALA A 689 8.46 -30.56 6.53
C ALA A 689 9.92 -30.51 7.04
N GLU A 690 10.18 -29.86 8.18
CA GLU A 690 11.51 -29.76 8.79
C GLU A 690 11.78 -30.82 9.88
N GLY A 691 10.81 -31.70 10.16
CA GLY A 691 10.93 -32.79 11.16
C GLY A 691 10.20 -32.55 12.48
N GLY A 692 9.36 -31.51 12.55
CA GLY A 692 8.34 -31.36 13.58
C GLY A 692 8.81 -30.84 14.94
N PHE A 693 8.02 -31.12 15.99
CA PHE A 693 8.23 -30.57 17.34
C PHE A 693 9.62 -30.88 17.94
N LYS A 694 10.31 -31.92 17.45
CA LYS A 694 11.73 -32.22 17.78
C LYS A 694 12.73 -31.11 17.42
N ARG A 695 12.33 -30.15 16.57
CA ARG A 695 13.10 -28.92 16.28
C ARG A 695 12.99 -27.85 17.36
N VAL A 696 11.97 -27.87 18.23
CA VAL A 696 11.83 -26.88 19.29
C VAL A 696 12.99 -27.04 20.26
N VAL A 697 13.86 -26.03 20.39
CA VAL A 697 15.05 -26.06 21.24
C VAL A 697 14.94 -25.15 22.47
N TRP A 698 14.09 -24.12 22.40
CA TRP A 698 13.80 -23.17 23.49
C TRP A 698 12.33 -22.76 23.45
N MET A 699 11.72 -22.53 24.61
CA MET A 699 10.34 -22.08 24.74
C MET A 699 10.19 -21.05 25.86
N SER A 700 9.38 -20.00 25.65
CA SER A 700 8.98 -19.08 26.72
C SER A 700 8.43 -19.84 27.92
N LYS A 701 8.93 -19.53 29.13
CA LYS A 701 8.66 -20.35 30.32
C LYS A 701 7.16 -20.46 30.65
N ASN A 702 6.43 -19.36 30.58
CA ASN A 702 4.98 -19.33 30.81
C ASN A 702 4.23 -20.31 29.89
N LEU A 703 4.66 -20.45 28.64
CA LEU A 703 4.07 -21.34 27.64
C LEU A 703 4.41 -22.81 27.96
N LYS A 704 5.67 -23.08 28.32
CA LYS A 704 6.16 -24.41 28.71
C LYS A 704 5.49 -24.92 29.99
N ASP A 705 5.33 -24.06 31.00
CA ASP A 705 4.69 -24.39 32.27
C ASP A 705 3.16 -24.54 32.14
N SER A 706 2.50 -23.74 31.29
CA SER A 706 1.03 -23.76 31.13
C SER A 706 0.49 -24.86 30.22
N MET A 707 1.30 -25.38 29.29
CA MET A 707 0.93 -26.46 28.37
C MET A 707 1.68 -27.78 28.65
N LEU A 708 2.24 -27.95 29.86
CA LEU A 708 3.15 -29.05 30.16
C LEU A 708 2.54 -30.44 29.90
N GLY A 709 1.25 -30.65 30.20
CA GLY A 709 0.58 -31.94 30.00
C GLY A 709 0.36 -32.28 28.53
N GLU A 710 -0.02 -31.27 27.75
CA GLU A 710 -0.26 -31.35 26.31
C GLU A 710 1.05 -31.57 25.56
N LEU A 711 2.10 -30.81 25.90
CA LEU A 711 3.44 -30.95 25.34
C LEU A 711 4.10 -32.28 25.73
N GLN A 712 3.83 -32.81 26.93
CA GLN A 712 4.25 -34.16 27.32
C GLN A 712 3.59 -35.24 26.43
N GLY A 713 2.32 -35.07 26.05
CA GLY A 713 1.65 -35.93 25.07
C GLY A 713 2.33 -35.90 23.69
N VAL A 714 2.84 -34.74 23.26
CA VAL A 714 3.67 -34.63 22.05
C VAL A 714 5.01 -35.36 22.22
N ALA A 715 5.71 -35.16 23.33
CA ALA A 715 6.98 -35.83 23.63
C ALA A 715 6.85 -37.37 23.60
N GLU A 716 5.76 -37.91 24.14
CA GLU A 716 5.44 -39.34 24.09
C GLU A 716 5.10 -39.82 22.67
N ARG A 717 4.34 -39.03 21.88
CA ARG A 717 4.05 -39.32 20.47
C ARG A 717 5.31 -39.36 19.60
N GLU A 718 6.23 -38.42 19.81
CA GLU A 718 7.51 -38.36 19.09
C GLU A 718 8.51 -39.45 19.55
N GLY A 719 8.15 -40.25 20.57
CA GLY A 719 8.97 -41.35 21.08
C GLY A 719 10.11 -40.93 22.01
N ILE A 720 10.10 -39.70 22.52
CA ILE A 720 11.14 -39.11 23.37
C ILE A 720 10.46 -38.52 24.63
N PRO A 721 10.05 -39.33 25.62
CA PRO A 721 9.21 -38.86 26.73
C PRO A 721 9.86 -37.81 27.64
N ASP A 722 11.17 -37.62 27.57
CA ASP A 722 11.92 -36.59 28.31
C ASP A 722 12.25 -35.35 27.45
N LEU A 723 11.68 -35.21 26.25
CA LEU A 723 11.97 -34.10 25.34
C LEU A 723 11.75 -32.72 25.98
N ILE A 724 10.70 -32.56 26.78
CA ILE A 724 10.36 -31.26 27.42
C ILE A 724 11.43 -30.84 28.45
N ASP A 725 12.10 -31.79 29.09
CA ASP A 725 13.26 -31.54 29.97
C ASP A 725 14.53 -31.20 29.18
N ARG A 726 14.59 -31.54 27.88
CA ARG A 726 15.70 -31.19 26.98
C ARG A 726 15.50 -29.83 26.30
N ILE A 727 14.26 -29.34 26.16
CA ILE A 727 13.94 -27.99 25.65
C ILE A 727 14.36 -26.93 26.68
N ALA A 728 15.07 -25.89 26.24
CA ALA A 728 15.47 -24.76 27.08
C ALA A 728 14.30 -23.78 27.37
N ASP A 729 14.49 -22.88 28.32
CA ASP A 729 13.56 -21.77 28.60
C ASP A 729 14.30 -20.54 29.13
N GLY A 730 13.60 -19.41 29.21
CA GLY A 730 14.16 -18.09 29.57
C GLY A 730 14.66 -17.93 31.02
N GLU A 731 14.52 -18.93 31.90
CA GLU A 731 15.25 -18.95 33.19
C GLU A 731 16.59 -19.68 33.07
N ALA A 732 16.70 -20.65 32.16
CA ALA A 732 17.88 -21.49 32.01
C ALA A 732 18.86 -21.03 30.92
N VAL A 733 18.35 -20.36 29.87
CA VAL A 733 19.10 -19.99 28.65
C VAL A 733 18.60 -18.64 28.11
N THR A 734 19.53 -17.71 27.96
CA THR A 734 19.29 -16.31 27.53
C THR A 734 20.16 -15.86 26.36
N THR A 735 21.16 -16.64 25.95
CA THR A 735 21.96 -16.39 24.72
C THR A 735 22.02 -17.63 23.81
N VAL A 736 22.48 -17.45 22.56
CA VAL A 736 22.68 -18.55 21.60
C VAL A 736 23.79 -19.51 22.05
N GLU A 737 24.86 -19.00 22.66
CA GLU A 737 25.97 -19.81 23.19
C GLU A 737 25.51 -20.71 24.35
N GLU A 738 24.68 -20.17 25.25
CA GLU A 738 24.01 -20.93 26.31
C GLU A 738 23.09 -22.02 25.72
N LEU A 739 22.35 -21.69 24.64
CA LEU A 739 21.47 -22.63 23.94
C LEU A 739 22.27 -23.77 23.28
N GLN A 740 23.38 -23.47 22.61
CA GLN A 740 24.28 -24.46 22.01
C GLN A 740 24.83 -25.43 23.04
N GLU A 741 25.24 -24.97 24.22
CA GLU A 741 25.78 -25.84 25.27
C GLU A 741 24.69 -26.62 26.00
N TRP A 742 23.51 -26.03 26.19
CA TRP A 742 22.32 -26.72 26.72
C TRP A 742 21.89 -27.87 25.81
N VAL A 743 21.74 -27.62 24.50
CA VAL A 743 21.37 -28.61 23.47
C VAL A 743 22.31 -29.81 23.49
N LYS A 744 23.63 -29.59 23.58
CA LYS A 744 24.65 -30.65 23.75
C LYS A 744 24.51 -31.38 25.09
N THR A 745 24.44 -30.64 26.20
CA THR A 745 24.38 -31.19 27.56
C THR A 745 23.15 -32.04 27.80
N LYS A 746 22.00 -31.65 27.24
CA LYS A 746 20.73 -32.38 27.31
C LYS A 746 20.57 -33.46 26.25
N GLN A 747 21.53 -33.61 25.31
CA GLN A 747 21.44 -34.52 24.18
C GLN A 747 20.11 -34.32 23.40
N HIS A 748 19.80 -33.08 23.04
CA HIS A 748 18.57 -32.74 22.33
C HIS A 748 18.53 -33.42 20.94
N PRO A 749 17.39 -34.01 20.51
CA PRO A 749 17.33 -34.80 19.27
C PRO A 749 17.77 -34.05 18.00
N VAL A 750 17.67 -32.72 18.00
CA VAL A 750 18.13 -31.85 16.92
C VAL A 750 19.59 -32.10 16.50
N LEU A 751 20.44 -32.58 17.41
CA LEU A 751 21.84 -32.95 17.14
C LEU A 751 22.00 -34.12 16.16
N GLU A 752 20.96 -34.92 15.96
CA GLU A 752 20.93 -36.08 15.05
C GLU A 752 20.01 -35.84 13.83
N MET A 753 19.44 -34.64 13.71
CA MET A 753 18.57 -34.23 12.59
C MET A 753 19.39 -33.63 11.43
N PRO A 754 18.89 -33.67 10.18
CA PRO A 754 19.49 -32.94 9.06
C PRO A 754 19.37 -31.42 9.28
N THR A 755 19.99 -30.61 8.42
CA THR A 755 19.71 -29.16 8.39
C THR A 755 18.21 -28.88 8.16
N MET A 756 17.73 -27.73 8.65
CA MET A 756 16.42 -27.18 8.30
C MET A 756 16.41 -26.49 6.92
N GLN A 757 17.58 -26.14 6.38
CA GLN A 757 17.67 -25.54 5.04
C GLN A 757 17.21 -26.54 3.97
N ARG A 758 16.36 -26.06 3.06
CA ARG A 758 15.71 -26.83 2.00
C ARG A 758 15.73 -26.02 0.71
N GLU A 759 16.19 -26.62 -0.38
CA GLU A 759 16.03 -26.04 -1.71
C GLU A 759 14.55 -26.11 -2.12
N GLU A 760 13.99 -25.00 -2.60
CA GLU A 760 12.62 -25.02 -3.13
C GLU A 760 12.53 -25.99 -4.31
N LYS A 761 11.54 -26.87 -4.27
CA LYS A 761 11.27 -27.82 -5.34
C LYS A 761 10.41 -27.15 -6.41
N GLU A 762 10.92 -27.09 -7.64
CA GLU A 762 10.16 -26.64 -8.82
C GLU A 762 8.84 -27.44 -8.94
N LEU A 763 7.71 -26.71 -8.96
CA LEU A 763 6.37 -27.28 -9.02
C LEU A 763 5.78 -27.10 -10.42
N ASP A 764 5.28 -28.19 -11.01
CA ASP A 764 4.64 -28.22 -12.34
C ASP A 764 3.22 -27.63 -12.28
N ILE A 765 3.13 -26.33 -11.98
CA ILE A 765 1.89 -25.55 -11.88
C ILE A 765 1.58 -24.95 -13.26
N PRO A 766 0.43 -25.25 -13.89
CA PRO A 766 0.11 -24.71 -15.20
C PRO A 766 -0.08 -23.19 -15.20
N GLU A 767 0.63 -22.47 -16.07
CA GLU A 767 0.52 -21.00 -16.26
C GLU A 767 -0.91 -20.49 -16.54
N THR A 768 -1.82 -21.38 -16.96
CA THR A 768 -3.21 -21.07 -17.32
C THR A 768 -4.18 -21.02 -16.13
N ALA A 769 -3.73 -21.28 -14.90
CA ALA A 769 -4.55 -21.26 -13.69
C ALA A 769 -4.85 -19.84 -13.15
N THR A 770 -5.31 -18.92 -14.01
CA THR A 770 -5.69 -17.54 -13.64
C THR A 770 -6.97 -17.08 -14.34
N ASP A 771 -8.02 -17.91 -14.31
CA ASP A 771 -9.40 -17.44 -14.55
C ASP A 771 -10.18 -17.44 -13.23
N SER A 772 -10.22 -16.27 -12.58
CA SER A 772 -10.91 -16.07 -11.29
C SER A 772 -12.43 -16.31 -11.36
N SER A 773 -12.99 -16.45 -12.57
CA SER A 773 -14.38 -16.86 -12.75
C SER A 773 -14.67 -18.27 -12.22
N GLU A 774 -13.71 -19.20 -12.15
CA GLU A 774 -13.99 -20.53 -11.58
C GLU A 774 -14.17 -20.51 -10.05
N VAL A 775 -13.48 -19.62 -9.33
CA VAL A 775 -13.66 -19.44 -7.87
C VAL A 775 -15.01 -18.78 -7.60
N ILE A 776 -15.36 -17.74 -8.36
CA ILE A 776 -16.64 -17.04 -8.28
C ILE A 776 -17.80 -17.99 -8.63
N ALA A 777 -17.69 -18.73 -9.75
CA ALA A 777 -18.71 -19.69 -10.18
C ALA A 777 -18.90 -20.84 -9.18
N GLN A 778 -17.87 -21.21 -8.41
CA GLN A 778 -18.00 -22.19 -7.33
C GLN A 778 -18.78 -21.65 -6.13
N ALA A 779 -18.65 -20.35 -5.79
CA ALA A 779 -19.52 -19.71 -4.79
C ALA A 779 -20.96 -19.60 -5.29
N GLU A 780 -21.16 -19.14 -6.53
CA GLU A 780 -22.49 -19.08 -7.17
C GLU A 780 -23.18 -20.46 -7.23
N ALA A 781 -22.44 -21.53 -7.54
CA ALA A 781 -22.96 -22.90 -7.61
C ALA A 781 -23.31 -23.51 -6.23
N VAL A 782 -22.86 -22.92 -5.12
CA VAL A 782 -23.29 -23.27 -3.76
C VAL A 782 -24.56 -22.48 -3.40
N ILE A 783 -24.59 -21.18 -3.68
CA ILE A 783 -25.77 -20.31 -3.49
C ILE A 783 -26.99 -20.81 -4.30
N ALA A 784 -26.76 -21.35 -5.50
CA ALA A 784 -27.78 -21.96 -6.34
C ALA A 784 -28.36 -23.29 -5.80
N LYS A 785 -27.78 -23.89 -4.76
CA LYS A 785 -28.26 -25.15 -4.15
C LYS A 785 -29.07 -24.94 -2.87
N THR A 786 -28.95 -23.79 -2.21
CA THR A 786 -29.64 -23.48 -0.94
C THR A 786 -30.93 -22.68 -1.14
N THR A 787 -31.19 -22.17 -2.35
CA THR A 787 -32.43 -21.48 -2.70
C THR A 787 -33.51 -22.47 -3.19
N THR A 788 -34.67 -22.47 -2.53
CA THR A 788 -35.78 -23.40 -2.83
C THR A 788 -36.60 -22.97 -4.05
N GLU A 789 -36.98 -23.93 -4.89
CA GLU A 789 -37.73 -23.69 -6.15
C GLU A 789 -39.12 -23.05 -5.96
N PRO A 790 -39.52 -22.19 -6.91
CA PRO A 790 -40.94 -22.02 -7.25
C PRO A 790 -41.23 -22.06 -8.76
N SER A 791 -41.51 -23.26 -9.28
CA SER A 791 -42.37 -23.58 -10.46
C SER A 791 -42.12 -22.95 -11.86
N GLU A 792 -42.08 -23.82 -12.89
CA GLU A 792 -41.98 -23.48 -14.32
C GLU A 792 -43.10 -22.57 -14.89
N PRO A 793 -42.76 -21.81 -15.96
CA PRO A 793 -43.62 -21.65 -17.13
C PRO A 793 -42.99 -22.25 -18.41
N ALA A 794 -43.83 -22.82 -19.29
CA ALA A 794 -43.43 -23.53 -20.51
C ALA A 794 -43.42 -22.61 -21.78
N PRO A 795 -43.11 -23.12 -22.99
CA PRO A 795 -41.76 -23.12 -23.56
C PRO A 795 -41.60 -22.19 -24.79
N GLU A 796 -40.34 -22.03 -25.24
CA GLU A 796 -39.94 -21.11 -26.31
C GLU A 796 -40.38 -21.48 -27.74
N ALA A 797 -40.22 -20.53 -28.67
CA ALA A 797 -40.36 -20.71 -30.11
C ALA A 797 -39.11 -20.18 -30.85
N GLU A 798 -38.65 -20.92 -31.86
CA GLU A 798 -37.38 -20.69 -32.57
C GLU A 798 -37.24 -19.31 -33.23
N LYS A 799 -35.99 -18.82 -33.30
CA LYS A 799 -35.59 -17.71 -34.19
C LYS A 799 -34.50 -18.17 -35.17
N ALA A 800 -34.68 -17.78 -36.44
CA ALA A 800 -33.80 -18.15 -37.54
C ALA A 800 -32.50 -17.30 -37.59
N PRO A 801 -31.42 -17.82 -38.22
CA PRO A 801 -30.11 -17.15 -38.28
C PRO A 801 -30.06 -15.94 -39.24
N PRO A 802 -29.09 -15.02 -39.05
CA PRO A 802 -28.98 -13.78 -39.83
C PRO A 802 -28.34 -13.97 -41.23
N PRO A 803 -28.65 -13.08 -42.20
CA PRO A 803 -28.04 -13.10 -43.54
C PRO A 803 -26.64 -12.44 -43.59
N PRO A 804 -25.80 -12.79 -44.58
CA PRO A 804 -24.41 -12.29 -44.69
C PRO A 804 -24.29 -10.87 -45.26
N ALA A 805 -23.16 -10.20 -44.95
CA ALA A 805 -22.87 -8.83 -45.35
C ALA A 805 -22.40 -8.68 -46.82
N PRO A 806 -22.68 -7.53 -47.48
CA PRO A 806 -22.16 -7.22 -48.81
C PRO A 806 -20.72 -6.67 -48.77
N ALA A 807 -19.93 -6.97 -49.80
CA ALA A 807 -18.52 -6.58 -49.89
C ALA A 807 -18.31 -5.17 -50.51
N VAL A 808 -17.19 -4.53 -50.16
CA VAL A 808 -16.73 -3.24 -50.70
C VAL A 808 -15.46 -3.44 -51.54
N PRO A 809 -15.37 -2.92 -52.78
CA PRO A 809 -14.18 -3.03 -53.63
C PRO A 809 -13.20 -1.85 -53.44
N ALA A 810 -11.94 -2.06 -53.85
CA ALA A 810 -10.89 -1.06 -53.93
C ALA A 810 -10.14 -1.18 -55.29
N PRO A 811 -9.16 -0.32 -55.61
CA PRO A 811 -9.35 1.12 -55.84
C PRO A 811 -8.81 1.55 -57.23
N SER A 812 -9.01 2.82 -57.62
CA SER A 812 -8.28 3.42 -58.75
C SER A 812 -8.03 4.93 -58.56
N VAL A 813 -6.96 5.42 -59.19
CA VAL A 813 -6.33 6.73 -58.96
C VAL A 813 -6.26 7.51 -60.28
N LEU A 814 -6.26 8.87 -60.25
CA LEU A 814 -5.38 9.76 -61.04
C LEU A 814 -5.68 11.28 -60.86
N THR A 815 -4.82 11.96 -60.08
CA THR A 815 -4.07 13.22 -60.37
C THR A 815 -4.75 14.50 -60.94
N GLY A 816 -4.38 15.70 -60.44
CA GLY A 816 -4.73 16.97 -61.12
C GLY A 816 -4.29 18.36 -60.59
N VAL A 817 -3.01 18.59 -60.21
CA VAL A 817 -2.25 19.88 -60.34
C VAL A 817 -2.80 21.23 -59.75
N MET A 818 -2.08 21.75 -58.73
CA MET A 818 -1.64 23.16 -58.41
C MET A 818 -2.58 24.40 -58.53
N GLY A 819 -2.38 25.41 -57.65
CA GLY A 819 -2.87 26.79 -57.89
C GLY A 819 -2.95 27.80 -56.73
N ASP A 820 -1.81 28.27 -56.20
CA ASP A 820 -1.51 29.65 -55.74
C ASP A 820 -2.51 30.48 -54.88
N GLY A 821 -3.33 29.84 -54.05
CA GLY A 821 -4.17 30.56 -53.07
C GLY A 821 -3.39 31.19 -51.90
N ALA A 822 -2.40 30.47 -51.36
CA ALA A 822 -1.75 30.81 -50.08
C ALA A 822 -0.86 32.06 -50.15
N GLU A 823 -0.07 32.23 -51.21
CA GLU A 823 0.97 33.26 -51.25
C GLU A 823 0.40 34.69 -51.36
N ASN A 824 -0.79 34.87 -51.94
CA ASN A 824 -1.51 36.14 -51.93
C ASN A 824 -2.11 36.46 -50.55
N ALA A 825 -2.67 35.46 -49.86
CA ALA A 825 -3.19 35.63 -48.50
C ALA A 825 -2.07 35.95 -47.50
N VAL A 826 -0.95 35.22 -47.58
CA VAL A 826 0.25 35.49 -46.77
C VAL A 826 0.82 36.87 -47.06
N ASN A 827 0.87 37.34 -48.31
CA ASN A 827 1.34 38.70 -48.60
C ASN A 827 0.37 39.82 -48.15
N MET A 828 -0.94 39.56 -48.04
CA MET A 828 -1.86 40.48 -47.36
C MET A 828 -1.62 40.51 -45.84
N LEU A 829 -1.53 39.35 -45.19
CA LEU A 829 -1.24 39.24 -43.75
C LEU A 829 0.12 39.82 -43.39
N ARG A 830 1.16 39.61 -44.19
CA ARG A 830 2.51 40.16 -43.98
C ARG A 830 2.52 41.68 -44.08
N ARG A 831 1.67 42.29 -44.93
CA ARG A 831 1.49 43.76 -44.98
C ARG A 831 0.70 44.30 -43.80
N ALA A 832 -0.32 43.58 -43.33
CA ALA A 832 -1.06 43.94 -42.12
C ALA A 832 -0.17 43.85 -40.86
N LEU A 833 0.65 42.80 -40.75
CA LEU A 833 1.55 42.59 -39.61
C LEU A 833 2.72 43.58 -39.59
N ILE A 834 3.29 43.92 -40.75
CA ILE A 834 4.30 44.99 -40.85
C ILE A 834 3.69 46.36 -40.51
N ALA A 835 2.42 46.62 -40.85
CA ALA A 835 1.73 47.84 -40.43
C ALA A 835 1.49 47.88 -38.90
N ALA A 836 1.10 46.76 -38.29
CA ALA A 836 0.89 46.68 -36.84
C ALA A 836 2.21 46.78 -36.04
N LEU A 837 3.28 46.11 -36.49
CA LEU A 837 4.59 46.19 -35.84
C LEU A 837 5.26 47.56 -36.00
N ALA A 838 4.89 48.32 -37.04
CA ALA A 838 5.32 49.72 -37.21
C ALA A 838 4.66 50.70 -36.21
N GLU A 839 3.59 50.30 -35.50
CA GLU A 839 2.97 51.11 -34.44
C GLU A 839 3.51 50.78 -33.02
N LEU A 840 4.35 49.74 -32.85
CA LEU A 840 4.89 49.35 -31.53
C LEU A 840 6.43 49.19 -31.46
N GLY A 841 7.09 48.74 -32.54
CA GLY A 841 8.54 48.86 -32.74
C GLY A 841 9.47 47.87 -32.00
N GLY A 842 10.37 47.22 -32.76
CA GLY A 842 11.53 46.46 -32.24
C GLY A 842 11.53 44.97 -32.61
N ILE A 843 12.55 44.51 -33.34
CA ILE A 843 12.81 43.12 -33.74
C ILE A 843 14.33 42.91 -33.82
N GLU A 844 14.84 41.72 -33.46
CA GLU A 844 16.00 40.96 -33.99
C GLU A 844 16.58 40.03 -32.89
N GLY A 845 16.91 38.74 -33.10
CA GLY A 845 16.78 37.86 -34.28
C GLY A 845 17.09 36.38 -33.94
N LEU A 846 16.89 35.45 -34.90
CA LEU A 846 17.13 33.99 -34.82
C LEU A 846 18.62 33.61 -35.13
N ASP A 847 19.14 32.36 -35.14
CA ASP A 847 18.59 31.05 -35.57
C ASP A 847 19.43 29.80 -35.11
N VAL A 848 19.03 28.57 -35.50
CA VAL A 848 19.40 27.26 -34.87
C VAL A 848 19.96 26.18 -35.83
N ALA A 849 20.89 25.30 -35.35
CA ALA A 849 21.31 23.98 -35.91
C ALA A 849 22.29 23.25 -34.94
N SER A 850 22.62 21.93 -34.96
CA SER A 850 21.98 20.65 -35.40
C SER A 850 22.94 19.45 -35.09
N PHE A 851 22.47 18.26 -34.63
CA PHE A 851 23.35 17.10 -34.24
C PHE A 851 22.64 15.72 -34.25
N GLN A 852 23.38 14.57 -34.32
CA GLN A 852 23.09 13.13 -33.90
C GLN A 852 23.97 12.07 -34.69
N PRO A 853 23.95 10.71 -34.45
CA PRO A 853 24.24 9.83 -33.26
C PRO A 853 25.22 8.63 -33.66
N ALA A 854 25.33 7.34 -33.21
CA ALA A 854 24.82 6.37 -32.18
C ALA A 854 25.69 5.04 -32.10
N ALA A 855 25.62 4.25 -30.99
CA ALA A 855 25.81 2.76 -30.83
C ALA A 855 27.19 2.04 -31.14
N GLY A 856 27.49 0.77 -30.76
CA GLY A 856 26.85 -0.23 -29.83
C GLY A 856 27.40 -1.71 -29.82
N THR A 857 27.65 -2.29 -28.62
CA THR A 857 27.45 -3.70 -28.11
C THR A 857 28.11 -4.99 -28.76
N ALA A 858 28.86 -5.86 -28.01
CA ALA A 858 28.81 -7.37 -27.96
C ALA A 858 30.04 -8.17 -27.37
N ALA A 859 29.81 -9.17 -26.47
CA ALA A 859 30.72 -10.21 -25.84
C ALA A 859 29.99 -11.62 -25.77
N PRO A 860 30.08 -12.59 -24.80
CA PRO A 860 30.99 -12.99 -23.67
C PRO A 860 31.39 -14.53 -23.74
N ALA A 861 31.52 -15.49 -22.76
CA ALA A 861 31.51 -15.69 -21.26
C ALA A 861 32.01 -17.15 -20.84
N ALA A 862 32.15 -17.42 -19.52
CA ALA A 862 32.06 -18.72 -18.75
C ALA A 862 33.29 -19.71 -18.55
N PRO A 863 33.45 -20.38 -17.37
CA PRO A 863 34.76 -20.76 -16.73
C PRO A 863 34.93 -22.29 -16.40
N ALA A 864 35.75 -22.90 -15.48
CA ALA A 864 36.54 -22.49 -14.28
C ALA A 864 37.56 -23.57 -13.73
N LYS A 865 38.36 -23.21 -12.69
CA LYS A 865 39.15 -24.01 -11.67
C LYS A 865 40.47 -24.73 -12.09
N THR A 866 41.59 -24.77 -11.32
CA THR A 866 42.14 -24.01 -10.15
C THR A 866 43.64 -24.39 -9.95
N VAL A 867 44.61 -23.46 -10.07
CA VAL A 867 46.04 -23.65 -9.72
C VAL A 867 46.69 -22.29 -9.36
N GLU A 868 47.87 -22.28 -8.71
CA GLU A 868 48.80 -21.14 -8.79
C GLU A 868 49.11 -20.87 -10.28
N ALA A 869 48.67 -19.72 -10.79
CA ALA A 869 48.65 -19.47 -12.22
C ALA A 869 50.06 -19.16 -12.77
N ALA A 870 50.56 -20.04 -13.64
CA ALA A 870 51.38 -19.58 -14.76
C ALA A 870 50.59 -18.50 -15.54
N PRO A 871 51.24 -17.53 -16.21
CA PRO A 871 50.51 -16.52 -17.00
C PRO A 871 49.51 -17.24 -17.91
N ILE A 872 48.22 -16.99 -17.66
CA ILE A 872 47.15 -17.89 -18.09
C ILE A 872 47.29 -18.07 -19.60
N ALA A 873 47.47 -19.32 -20.03
CA ALA A 873 47.54 -19.62 -21.45
C ALA A 873 46.19 -19.18 -22.03
N PRO A 874 46.18 -18.16 -22.92
CA PRO A 874 44.99 -17.36 -23.19
C PRO A 874 43.85 -18.28 -23.58
N ASP A 875 42.74 -18.21 -22.85
CA ASP A 875 41.79 -19.32 -22.71
C ASP A 875 41.45 -19.94 -24.06
N GLU A 876 41.79 -21.22 -24.22
CA GLU A 876 41.35 -21.98 -25.40
C GLU A 876 39.82 -22.04 -25.34
N ALA A 877 39.18 -21.23 -26.21
CA ALA A 877 37.75 -20.96 -26.17
C ALA A 877 36.93 -22.24 -25.92
N TRP A 878 36.25 -22.29 -24.77
CA TRP A 878 35.53 -23.48 -24.31
C TRP A 878 34.45 -23.93 -25.31
N LEU A 879 33.96 -23.00 -26.11
CA LEU A 879 33.22 -23.23 -27.34
C LEU A 879 34.19 -23.24 -28.53
N PRO A 880 34.24 -24.34 -29.33
CA PRO A 880 34.91 -24.34 -30.63
C PRO A 880 34.51 -23.14 -31.49
N ALA A 881 35.44 -22.58 -32.25
CA ALA A 881 35.20 -21.38 -33.08
C ALA A 881 34.14 -21.54 -34.17
N ASP A 882 33.67 -22.77 -34.43
CA ASP A 882 32.58 -23.13 -35.32
C ASP A 882 31.26 -23.49 -34.59
N THR A 883 31.17 -23.20 -33.29
CA THR A 883 29.94 -23.36 -32.47
C THR A 883 28.81 -22.49 -33.01
N LYS A 884 27.65 -23.11 -33.28
CA LYS A 884 26.51 -22.46 -33.95
C LYS A 884 25.36 -22.11 -33.01
N THR A 885 25.56 -22.29 -31.71
CA THR A 885 24.65 -21.81 -30.68
C THR A 885 24.62 -20.29 -30.75
N LYS A 886 23.54 -19.73 -31.30
CA LYS A 886 23.29 -18.31 -31.15
C LYS A 886 23.03 -18.05 -29.67
N LEU A 887 23.80 -17.15 -29.07
CA LEU A 887 23.39 -16.52 -27.83
C LEU A 887 22.02 -15.87 -28.07
N ALA A 888 21.09 -16.09 -27.15
CA ALA A 888 19.97 -15.17 -27.02
C ALA A 888 20.54 -13.78 -26.71
N LYS A 889 19.84 -12.75 -27.20
CA LYS A 889 20.14 -11.37 -26.88
C LYS A 889 18.82 -10.69 -26.58
N GLU A 890 18.72 -10.11 -25.39
CA GLU A 890 17.67 -9.16 -25.12
C GLU A 890 17.94 -7.84 -25.85
N ASN A 891 16.86 -7.09 -26.12
CA ASN A 891 16.95 -5.77 -26.74
C ASN A 891 16.48 -4.76 -25.69
N TRP A 892 17.38 -3.89 -25.27
CA TRP A 892 17.15 -2.87 -24.25
C TRP A 892 16.88 -1.54 -24.95
N ASP A 893 15.66 -1.01 -24.83
CA ASP A 893 15.26 0.29 -25.41
C ASP A 893 15.64 1.48 -24.51
N GLY A 894 15.95 1.23 -23.24
CA GLY A 894 16.31 2.22 -22.23
C GLY A 894 17.81 2.36 -21.97
N VAL A 895 18.22 3.52 -21.43
CA VAL A 895 19.62 3.89 -21.16
C VAL A 895 19.73 4.58 -19.81
N VAL A 896 20.71 4.19 -19.00
CA VAL A 896 21.04 4.85 -17.73
C VAL A 896 21.63 6.23 -18.04
N ARG A 897 21.15 7.28 -17.36
CA ARG A 897 21.62 8.67 -17.52
C ARG A 897 23.10 8.78 -17.19
N GLU A 898 23.83 9.58 -17.97
CA GLU A 898 25.20 9.99 -17.61
C GLU A 898 25.12 11.18 -16.64
N ILE A 899 25.80 11.09 -15.50
CA ILE A 899 25.84 12.16 -14.48
C ILE A 899 27.30 12.50 -14.16
N THR A 900 27.64 13.78 -14.30
CA THR A 900 29.00 14.29 -14.10
C THR A 900 29.13 15.00 -12.76
N LEU A 901 29.94 14.41 -11.88
CA LEU A 901 30.25 14.88 -10.53
C LEU A 901 31.40 15.90 -10.54
N GLY A 902 31.23 17.00 -9.80
CA GLY A 902 32.21 18.07 -9.69
C GLY A 902 32.24 19.06 -10.86
N ALA A 903 32.88 20.21 -10.65
CA ALA A 903 33.07 21.26 -11.65
C ALA A 903 34.52 21.77 -11.64
N THR A 904 35.16 21.89 -12.80
CA THR A 904 36.51 22.46 -12.90
C THR A 904 36.47 23.99 -12.96
N ALA A 905 37.65 24.62 -12.96
CA ALA A 905 37.79 26.06 -13.16
C ALA A 905 37.31 26.57 -14.55
N ALA A 906 36.98 25.67 -15.49
CA ALA A 906 36.29 26.03 -16.73
C ALA A 906 34.76 26.02 -16.60
N ASP A 907 34.23 25.22 -15.67
CA ASP A 907 32.79 24.96 -15.47
C ASP A 907 32.20 25.80 -14.32
N GLY A 908 33.04 26.28 -13.40
CA GLY A 908 32.68 27.20 -12.32
C GLY A 908 33.26 26.86 -10.94
N GLY A 909 33.72 25.62 -10.74
CA GLY A 909 34.24 25.10 -9.47
C GLY A 909 35.77 25.05 -9.39
N THR A 910 36.29 24.32 -8.40
CA THR A 910 37.73 24.21 -8.10
C THR A 910 38.29 22.79 -8.25
N ARG A 911 37.51 21.85 -8.78
CA ARG A 911 37.96 20.46 -9.01
C ARG A 911 39.07 20.40 -10.08
N SER A 912 39.97 19.43 -9.97
CA SER A 912 41.07 19.24 -10.94
C SER A 912 40.60 18.53 -12.22
N HIS A 913 39.56 17.72 -12.10
CA HIS A 913 38.81 17.04 -13.16
C HIS A 913 37.41 16.70 -12.64
N THR A 914 36.54 16.24 -13.54
CA THR A 914 35.22 15.70 -13.22
C THR A 914 35.19 14.19 -13.38
N VAL A 915 34.22 13.51 -12.78
CA VAL A 915 33.98 12.07 -12.94
C VAL A 915 32.56 11.85 -13.41
N THR A 916 32.35 11.01 -14.43
CA THR A 916 31.01 10.68 -14.96
C THR A 916 30.65 9.23 -14.62
N ILE A 917 29.40 9.02 -14.22
CA ILE A 917 28.82 7.71 -13.89
C ILE A 917 27.55 7.45 -14.71
N GLY A 918 27.16 6.18 -14.87
CA GLY A 918 25.98 5.78 -15.65
C GLY A 918 26.27 5.54 -17.13
N GLY A 919 25.34 5.92 -18.02
CA GLY A 919 25.45 5.73 -19.48
C GLY A 919 25.23 4.30 -19.98
N SER A 920 25.03 3.32 -19.09
CA SER A 920 24.88 1.91 -19.43
C SER A 920 23.60 1.61 -20.22
N THR A 921 23.71 0.73 -21.23
CA THR A 921 22.58 0.34 -22.12
C THR A 921 22.30 -1.17 -22.11
N ALA A 922 22.84 -1.89 -21.13
CA ALA A 922 22.48 -3.26 -20.73
C ALA A 922 22.93 -3.50 -19.28
N MET A 923 22.79 -4.73 -18.79
CA MET A 923 23.31 -5.17 -17.50
C MET A 923 24.86 -5.06 -17.43
N PRO A 924 25.46 -4.89 -16.23
CA PRO A 924 26.89 -4.72 -16.06
C PRO A 924 27.70 -5.85 -16.69
N PHE A 925 28.79 -5.49 -17.35
CA PHE A 925 29.72 -6.41 -18.04
C PHE A 925 29.08 -7.28 -19.15
N MET A 926 27.75 -7.19 -19.35
CA MET A 926 27.04 -7.73 -20.52
C MET A 926 27.23 -6.80 -21.73
N HIS A 927 28.49 -6.53 -22.07
CA HIS A 927 28.88 -5.79 -23.27
C HIS A 927 28.24 -6.41 -24.53
N PHE A 928 28.00 -7.74 -24.52
CA PHE A 928 26.71 -8.36 -24.83
C PHE A 928 25.71 -7.58 -25.69
N GLU A 929 24.91 -6.80 -24.99
CA GLU A 929 23.59 -6.31 -25.39
C GLU A 929 23.50 -4.79 -25.26
N GLY A 930 24.52 -4.19 -24.62
CA GLY A 930 24.62 -2.77 -24.38
C GLY A 930 26.05 -2.25 -24.39
N GLN A 931 26.18 -0.94 -24.22
CA GLN A 931 27.46 -0.30 -23.89
C GLN A 931 27.50 -0.04 -22.38
N THR A 932 28.71 -0.03 -21.83
CA THR A 932 29.02 0.36 -20.45
C THR A 932 30.12 1.44 -20.59
N PRO A 933 29.76 2.71 -20.83
CA PRO A 933 30.72 3.73 -21.26
C PRO A 933 31.66 4.18 -20.13
N HIS A 934 31.18 4.13 -18.89
CA HIS A 934 31.95 4.41 -17.68
C HIS A 934 32.02 3.14 -16.84
N LYS A 935 33.18 2.87 -16.22
CA LYS A 935 33.31 1.81 -15.21
C LYS A 935 32.67 2.25 -13.88
N THR A 936 32.33 1.30 -13.02
CA THR A 936 31.95 1.61 -11.63
C THR A 936 33.06 2.39 -10.92
N VAL A 937 32.70 3.53 -10.33
CA VAL A 937 33.62 4.50 -9.72
C VAL A 937 33.82 4.18 -8.24
N ILE A 938 35.06 4.19 -7.76
CA ILE A 938 35.36 3.92 -6.34
C ILE A 938 35.56 5.22 -5.55
N GLY A 939 34.67 5.44 -4.59
CA GLY A 939 34.78 6.50 -3.59
C GLY A 939 35.35 5.99 -2.26
N ILE A 940 35.90 6.91 -1.46
CA ILE A 940 36.33 6.62 -0.08
C ILE A 940 35.58 7.50 0.91
N GLU A 941 35.06 6.89 1.98
CA GLU A 941 34.43 7.60 3.10
C GLU A 941 35.47 8.20 4.06
N ILE A 942 35.28 9.49 4.34
CA ILE A 942 35.96 10.28 5.35
C ILE A 942 34.91 11.03 6.19
N LEU A 943 35.28 11.46 7.40
CA LEU A 943 34.39 12.18 8.31
C LEU A 943 34.92 13.58 8.65
N ASN A 944 34.03 14.49 9.06
CA ASN A 944 34.40 15.84 9.52
C ASN A 944 35.27 15.85 10.79
N ARG A 945 35.25 14.77 11.57
CA ARG A 945 36.12 14.52 12.73
C ARG A 945 36.53 13.05 12.78
N LYS A 946 37.51 12.71 13.62
CA LYS A 946 37.84 11.31 13.92
C LYS A 946 36.62 10.58 14.52
N PRO A 947 36.24 9.39 13.99
CA PRO A 947 35.17 8.59 14.58
C PRO A 947 35.56 7.98 15.93
N ASP A 948 34.55 7.63 16.73
CA ASP A 948 34.70 6.98 18.02
C ASP A 948 34.33 5.48 17.97
N ASP A 949 33.67 5.04 16.89
CA ASP A 949 32.92 3.78 16.79
C ASP A 949 33.39 2.84 15.66
N TRP A 950 34.26 3.31 14.76
CA TRP A 950 34.82 2.52 13.66
C TRP A 950 35.71 1.36 14.15
N SER A 951 35.83 0.29 13.35
CA SER A 951 36.70 -0.86 13.64
C SER A 951 38.16 -0.44 13.86
N GLU A 952 38.85 -1.08 14.82
CA GLU A 952 40.26 -0.78 15.13
C GLU A 952 41.18 -0.95 13.90
N LEU A 953 40.81 -1.84 12.98
CA LEU A 953 41.51 -2.03 11.70
C LEU A 953 41.48 -0.77 10.81
N LEU A 954 40.33 -0.08 10.75
CA LEU A 954 40.21 1.19 10.03
C LEU A 954 40.98 2.32 10.75
N MET A 955 40.89 2.36 12.08
CA MET A 955 41.66 3.31 12.91
C MET A 955 43.17 3.14 12.71
N LYS A 956 43.63 1.89 12.55
CA LYS A 956 45.01 1.50 12.25
C LYS A 956 45.42 1.85 10.81
N ALA A 957 44.53 1.64 9.84
CA ALA A 957 44.80 1.86 8.42
C ALA A 957 44.97 3.35 8.07
N TRP A 958 44.13 4.22 8.65
CA TRP A 958 44.19 5.67 8.43
C TRP A 958 45.05 6.41 9.48
N GLY A 959 44.99 5.98 10.75
CA GLY A 959 45.85 6.53 11.81
C GLY A 959 45.57 8.01 12.12
N ASP A 960 46.63 8.82 12.11
CA ASP A 960 46.55 10.23 12.53
C ASP A 960 45.93 11.18 11.49
N VAL A 961 45.75 10.75 10.23
CA VAL A 961 45.10 11.62 9.22
C VAL A 961 43.61 11.85 9.54
N MET A 962 42.97 10.91 10.25
CA MET A 962 41.56 11.02 10.66
C MET A 962 41.27 12.23 11.57
N ASN A 963 42.30 12.87 12.12
CA ASN A 963 42.15 14.04 12.98
C ASN A 963 41.92 15.37 12.21
N ASP A 964 42.15 15.41 10.88
CA ASP A 964 41.78 16.55 10.03
C ASP A 964 41.24 16.07 8.67
N PRO A 965 40.03 16.48 8.26
CA PRO A 965 39.40 15.96 7.05
C PRO A 965 40.16 16.31 5.76
N GLY A 966 40.97 17.38 5.75
CA GLY A 966 41.83 17.72 4.61
C GLY A 966 43.04 16.79 4.46
N GLU A 967 43.72 16.44 5.55
CA GLU A 967 44.79 15.44 5.48
C GLU A 967 44.25 14.03 5.22
N TRP A 968 43.04 13.70 5.71
CA TRP A 968 42.35 12.46 5.37
C TRP A 968 41.97 12.39 3.88
N ALA A 969 41.44 13.48 3.30
CA ALA A 969 41.15 13.57 1.86
C ALA A 969 42.38 13.29 0.98
N LYS A 970 43.55 13.85 1.33
CA LYS A 970 44.82 13.55 0.63
C LYS A 970 45.25 12.10 0.76
N ALA A 971 45.02 11.50 1.93
CA ALA A 971 45.31 10.08 2.15
C ALA A 971 44.37 9.19 1.32
N ALA A 972 43.09 9.56 1.18
CA ALA A 972 42.11 8.87 0.37
C ALA A 972 42.40 8.98 -1.14
N GLU A 973 42.68 10.17 -1.66
CA GLU A 973 43.14 10.38 -3.06
C GLU A 973 44.39 9.54 -3.36
N LYS A 974 45.36 9.51 -2.44
CA LYS A 974 46.56 8.66 -2.56
C LYS A 974 46.27 7.15 -2.44
N ALA A 975 45.19 6.76 -1.77
CA ALA A 975 44.76 5.37 -1.64
C ALA A 975 43.97 4.84 -2.85
N GLY A 976 43.72 5.69 -3.86
CA GLY A 976 43.01 5.32 -5.09
C GLY A 976 41.57 5.82 -5.17
N ALA A 977 41.12 6.71 -4.28
CA ALA A 977 39.80 7.33 -4.42
C ALA A 977 39.68 8.09 -5.75
N GLU A 978 38.60 7.82 -6.49
CA GLU A 978 38.22 8.56 -7.70
C GLU A 978 37.23 9.69 -7.36
N VAL A 979 36.50 9.53 -6.26
CA VAL A 979 35.58 10.51 -5.66
C VAL A 979 35.74 10.48 -4.13
N LEU A 980 35.59 11.62 -3.45
CA LEU A 980 35.57 11.66 -1.98
C LEU A 980 34.14 11.67 -1.45
N TYR A 981 33.87 10.95 -0.37
CA TYR A 981 32.60 10.98 0.36
C TYR A 981 32.86 11.50 1.78
N LEU A 982 32.41 12.72 2.08
CA LEU A 982 32.53 13.34 3.39
C LEU A 982 31.18 13.24 4.12
N LYS A 983 31.12 12.44 5.19
CA LYS A 983 29.94 12.39 6.06
C LYS A 983 30.14 13.30 7.29
N ILE A 984 29.20 14.20 7.51
CA ILE A 984 29.18 15.15 8.62
C ILE A 984 28.55 14.45 9.83
N THR A 985 29.31 14.29 10.90
CA THR A 985 28.80 13.69 12.15
C THR A 985 27.86 14.63 12.89
N LEU A 986 26.93 14.07 13.68
CA LEU A 986 25.93 14.85 14.43
C LEU A 986 26.58 15.73 15.53
N THR A 987 27.72 15.32 16.08
CA THR A 987 28.41 16.03 17.16
C THR A 987 29.86 16.33 16.81
N ASP A 988 30.40 17.41 17.39
CA ASP A 988 31.85 17.62 17.47
C ASP A 988 32.54 16.57 18.39
N ALA A 989 33.86 16.69 18.53
CA ALA A 989 34.68 15.76 19.33
C ALA A 989 34.46 15.93 20.86
N GLU A 990 33.90 17.06 21.27
CA GLU A 990 33.51 17.38 22.64
C GLU A 990 32.07 16.91 22.97
N GLY A 991 31.30 16.46 21.96
CA GLY A 991 29.94 15.93 22.11
C GLY A 991 28.82 16.97 21.97
N ASN A 992 29.13 18.20 21.54
CA ASN A 992 28.11 19.21 21.23
C ASN A 992 27.57 19.01 19.80
N PRO A 993 26.33 19.40 19.47
CA PRO A 993 25.83 19.35 18.09
C PRO A 993 26.74 20.11 17.12
N THR A 994 27.06 19.50 15.97
CA THR A 994 27.90 20.14 14.95
C THR A 994 27.22 21.39 14.39
N THR A 995 27.93 22.52 14.37
CA THR A 995 27.40 23.79 13.85
C THR A 995 27.59 23.92 12.34
N LYS A 996 26.82 24.82 11.73
CA LYS A 996 26.90 25.15 10.29
C LYS A 996 28.31 25.59 9.90
N GLU A 997 28.98 26.37 10.75
CA GLU A 997 30.36 26.83 10.54
C GLU A 997 31.37 25.68 10.58
N GLN A 998 31.21 24.72 11.52
CA GLN A 998 32.08 23.54 11.61
C GLN A 998 31.92 22.63 10.37
N ALA A 999 30.69 22.41 9.92
CA ALA A 999 30.40 21.62 8.73
C ALA A 999 30.96 22.28 7.45
N VAL A 1000 30.81 23.61 7.33
CA VAL A 1000 31.44 24.41 6.27
C VAL A 1000 32.96 24.37 6.32
N GLU A 1001 33.60 24.46 7.50
CA GLU A 1001 35.06 24.37 7.63
C GLU A 1001 35.59 23.00 7.19
N ALA A 1002 34.88 21.92 7.51
CA ALA A 1002 35.24 20.57 7.07
C ALA A 1002 35.23 20.43 5.54
N VAL A 1003 34.17 20.92 4.87
CA VAL A 1003 34.07 20.92 3.41
C VAL A 1003 35.14 21.82 2.77
N ASP A 1004 35.36 23.03 3.31
CA ASP A 1004 36.40 23.98 2.85
C ASP A 1004 37.82 23.37 2.90
N LYS A 1005 38.11 22.60 3.96
CA LYS A 1005 39.38 21.85 4.08
C LYS A 1005 39.52 20.76 3.03
N VAL A 1006 38.49 19.94 2.82
CA VAL A 1006 38.53 18.85 1.82
C VAL A 1006 38.69 19.41 0.41
N LEU A 1007 37.89 20.42 0.04
CA LEU A 1007 37.93 21.05 -1.29
C LEU A 1007 39.28 21.72 -1.60
N LYS A 1008 40.01 22.21 -0.58
CA LYS A 1008 41.37 22.76 -0.72
C LYS A 1008 42.47 21.72 -0.67
N ALA A 1009 42.19 20.55 -0.11
CA ALA A 1009 43.17 19.49 0.11
C ALA A 1009 43.27 18.51 -1.05
N SER A 1010 42.15 18.25 -1.75
CA SER A 1010 42.03 17.33 -2.87
C SER A 1010 41.38 17.98 -4.08
N GLY A 1011 41.79 17.55 -5.27
CA GLY A 1011 41.18 17.97 -6.54
C GLY A 1011 39.97 17.14 -6.97
N LEU A 1012 39.67 16.04 -6.28
CA LEU A 1012 38.60 15.09 -6.65
C LEU A 1012 37.19 15.70 -6.48
N PRO A 1013 36.18 15.22 -7.23
CA PRO A 1013 34.77 15.47 -6.91
C PRO A 1013 34.41 15.04 -5.48
N LEU A 1014 33.41 15.71 -4.88
CA LEU A 1014 33.05 15.54 -3.48
C LEU A 1014 31.55 15.28 -3.31
N ILE A 1015 31.24 14.16 -2.66
CA ILE A 1015 29.93 13.84 -2.08
C ILE A 1015 29.94 14.35 -0.64
N VAL A 1016 28.88 15.03 -0.19
CA VAL A 1016 28.74 15.51 1.19
C VAL A 1016 27.43 15.01 1.78
N PHE A 1017 27.53 14.16 2.80
CA PHE A 1017 26.38 13.59 3.50
C PHE A 1017 26.20 14.25 4.87
N GLY A 1018 24.96 14.56 5.23
CA GLY A 1018 24.58 14.98 6.58
C GLY A 1018 24.64 13.85 7.60
N PRO A 1019 24.38 14.15 8.89
CA PRO A 1019 24.34 13.15 9.96
C PRO A 1019 23.21 12.11 9.83
N GLY A 1020 22.24 12.29 8.93
CA GLY A 1020 21.14 11.35 8.68
C GLY A 1020 19.95 11.57 9.62
N GLN A 1021 19.64 12.83 9.92
CA GLN A 1021 18.44 13.24 10.64
C GLN A 1021 17.85 14.47 9.92
N PRO A 1022 16.57 14.44 9.48
CA PRO A 1022 15.97 15.48 8.63
C PRO A 1022 16.21 16.93 9.05
N GLU A 1023 16.12 17.24 10.35
CA GLU A 1023 16.32 18.61 10.87
C GLU A 1023 17.80 19.04 10.76
N PRO A 1024 18.80 18.35 11.36
CA PRO A 1024 20.22 18.62 11.13
C PRO A 1024 20.67 18.58 9.65
N ASP A 1025 20.18 17.62 8.86
CA ASP A 1025 20.57 17.51 7.44
C ASP A 1025 20.15 18.77 6.68
N ASN A 1026 18.91 19.22 6.86
CA ASN A 1026 18.40 20.47 6.29
C ASN A 1026 19.22 21.68 6.75
N ASP A 1027 19.52 21.78 8.05
CA ASP A 1027 20.20 22.94 8.61
C ASP A 1027 21.68 23.05 8.16
N LEU A 1028 22.36 21.92 7.99
CA LEU A 1028 23.79 21.86 7.63
C LEU A 1028 24.02 21.88 6.11
N LEU A 1029 23.26 21.08 5.34
CA LEU A 1029 23.50 20.92 3.90
C LEU A 1029 23.13 22.16 3.10
N VAL A 1030 22.13 22.95 3.54
CA VAL A 1030 21.77 24.23 2.91
C VAL A 1030 22.92 25.24 3.03
N GLU A 1031 23.55 25.37 4.20
CA GLU A 1031 24.68 26.29 4.37
C GLU A 1031 25.89 25.84 3.52
N ILE A 1032 26.16 24.53 3.47
CA ILE A 1032 27.20 23.96 2.59
C ILE A 1032 26.89 24.25 1.12
N SER A 1033 25.66 23.99 0.67
CA SER A 1033 25.20 24.24 -0.70
C SER A 1033 25.46 25.69 -1.12
N THR A 1034 24.96 26.65 -0.32
CA THR A 1034 25.08 28.09 -0.59
C THR A 1034 26.51 28.59 -0.44
N LYS A 1035 27.31 27.98 0.43
CA LYS A 1035 28.72 28.34 0.60
C LYS A 1035 29.61 27.95 -0.57
N PHE A 1036 29.33 26.81 -1.20
CA PHE A 1036 30.13 26.20 -2.26
C PHE A 1036 29.38 26.13 -3.60
N LYS A 1037 28.48 27.09 -3.83
CA LYS A 1037 27.71 27.24 -5.08
C LYS A 1037 28.61 27.10 -6.32
N GLY A 1038 28.23 26.20 -7.23
CA GLY A 1038 28.95 25.91 -8.47
C GLY A 1038 30.09 24.90 -8.38
N GLU A 1039 30.40 24.32 -7.22
CA GLU A 1039 31.37 23.20 -7.13
C GLU A 1039 30.83 21.88 -7.71
N LYS A 1040 29.51 21.76 -7.90
CA LYS A 1040 28.79 20.51 -8.23
C LYS A 1040 29.10 19.39 -7.22
N LEU A 1041 28.87 19.73 -5.94
CA LEU A 1041 28.85 18.77 -4.85
C LEU A 1041 27.66 17.82 -5.03
N LEU A 1042 27.81 16.56 -4.61
CA LEU A 1042 26.71 15.60 -4.54
C LEU A 1042 26.20 15.53 -3.11
N LEU A 1043 25.04 16.13 -2.83
CA LEU A 1043 24.52 16.33 -1.48
C LEU A 1043 23.54 15.22 -1.06
N GLY A 1044 23.66 14.71 0.17
CA GLY A 1044 22.77 13.67 0.68
C GLY A 1044 22.61 13.69 2.20
N VAL A 1045 21.70 12.90 2.77
CA VAL A 1045 20.71 12.06 2.08
C VAL A 1045 19.45 12.88 1.81
N CYS A 1046 18.95 12.85 0.57
CA CYS A 1046 17.56 13.23 0.32
C CYS A 1046 16.69 11.99 0.56
N GLU A 1047 15.69 12.12 1.42
CA GLU A 1047 14.64 11.17 1.72
C GLU A 1047 13.30 11.92 1.69
N ASP A 1048 12.16 11.23 1.60
CA ASP A 1048 10.80 11.83 1.61
C ASP A 1048 10.60 12.98 2.64
N LYS A 1049 11.19 12.84 3.82
CA LYS A 1049 11.06 13.80 4.94
C LYS A 1049 11.89 15.07 4.80
N ASN A 1050 12.92 15.10 3.95
CA ASN A 1050 13.88 16.22 3.89
C ASN A 1050 14.22 16.70 2.46
N TYR A 1051 13.92 15.91 1.41
CA TYR A 1051 14.37 16.18 0.05
C TYR A 1051 14.02 17.61 -0.41
N ARG A 1052 12.81 18.11 -0.07
CA ARG A 1052 12.35 19.45 -0.49
C ARG A 1052 13.34 20.57 -0.15
N THR A 1053 13.94 20.54 1.03
CA THR A 1053 14.85 21.59 1.49
C THR A 1053 16.23 21.46 0.83
N ILE A 1054 16.75 20.23 0.73
CA ILE A 1054 18.07 19.96 0.14
C ILE A 1054 18.05 20.20 -1.38
N VAL A 1055 17.00 19.73 -2.07
CA VAL A 1055 16.78 19.94 -3.51
C VAL A 1055 16.62 21.41 -3.86
N ALA A 1056 15.81 22.16 -3.09
CA ALA A 1056 15.66 23.60 -3.33
C ALA A 1056 17.00 24.35 -3.20
N SER A 1057 17.87 23.96 -2.27
CA SER A 1057 19.20 24.53 -2.16
C SER A 1057 20.12 24.08 -3.30
N ALA A 1058 20.11 22.79 -3.66
CA ALA A 1058 20.91 22.26 -4.76
C ALA A 1058 20.55 22.92 -6.11
N MET A 1059 19.28 23.18 -6.36
CA MET A 1059 18.80 23.97 -7.51
C MET A 1059 19.29 25.42 -7.47
N ALA A 1060 19.20 26.08 -6.31
CA ALA A 1060 19.64 27.46 -6.14
C ALA A 1060 21.16 27.63 -6.31
N ASP A 1061 21.94 26.61 -5.95
CA ASP A 1061 23.40 26.65 -5.84
C ASP A 1061 24.14 25.77 -6.87
N GLU A 1062 23.41 25.21 -7.85
CA GLU A 1062 23.96 24.41 -8.96
C GLU A 1062 24.74 23.16 -8.48
N GLN A 1063 24.18 22.47 -7.48
CA GLN A 1063 24.66 21.21 -6.92
C GLN A 1063 23.85 20.00 -7.43
N LEU A 1064 24.29 18.80 -7.06
CA LEU A 1064 23.61 17.52 -7.30
C LEU A 1064 23.06 16.95 -5.98
N VAL A 1065 22.15 15.98 -6.05
CA VAL A 1065 21.58 15.30 -4.87
C VAL A 1065 21.63 13.77 -4.96
N VAL A 1066 21.63 13.11 -3.80
CA VAL A 1066 21.41 11.66 -3.69
C VAL A 1066 20.02 11.36 -3.17
N ALA A 1067 19.21 10.70 -3.99
CA ALA A 1067 17.90 10.18 -3.66
C ALA A 1067 18.05 8.84 -2.92
N ARG A 1068 18.03 8.87 -1.57
CA ARG A 1068 18.14 7.66 -0.75
C ARG A 1068 16.78 7.11 -0.36
N THR A 1069 16.58 5.81 -0.56
CA THR A 1069 15.39 5.07 -0.12
C THR A 1069 15.76 3.76 0.54
N ALA A 1070 14.89 3.24 1.40
CA ALA A 1070 14.98 1.83 1.79
C ALA A 1070 14.83 0.94 0.54
N MET A 1071 15.38 -0.28 0.61
CA MET A 1071 15.41 -1.30 -0.46
C MET A 1071 14.02 -1.63 -1.04
N ASP A 1072 13.50 -0.79 -1.92
CA ASP A 1072 12.24 -0.97 -2.63
C ASP A 1072 12.27 -0.23 -3.97
N VAL A 1073 11.76 -0.89 -5.02
CA VAL A 1073 11.79 -0.39 -6.40
C VAL A 1073 10.83 0.78 -6.60
N ASN A 1074 9.67 0.77 -5.92
CA ASN A 1074 8.65 1.79 -6.03
C ASN A 1074 9.04 3.04 -5.23
N LEU A 1075 9.55 2.88 -4.00
CA LEU A 1075 10.05 4.02 -3.21
C LEU A 1075 11.18 4.74 -3.94
N ALA A 1076 12.16 4.00 -4.47
CA ALA A 1076 13.28 4.58 -5.22
C ALA A 1076 12.78 5.40 -6.43
N LYS A 1077 11.83 4.85 -7.21
CA LYS A 1077 11.18 5.54 -8.32
C LYS A 1077 10.38 6.77 -7.87
N GLN A 1078 9.60 6.64 -6.79
CA GLN A 1078 8.78 7.72 -6.23
C GLN A 1078 9.64 8.89 -5.77
N LEU A 1079 10.75 8.64 -5.07
CA LEU A 1079 11.64 9.71 -4.62
C LEU A 1079 12.33 10.40 -5.80
N ASN A 1080 12.71 9.68 -6.84
CA ASN A 1080 13.25 10.28 -8.07
C ASN A 1080 12.24 11.19 -8.78
N ILE A 1081 10.96 10.78 -8.85
CA ILE A 1081 9.86 11.61 -9.35
C ILE A 1081 9.74 12.88 -8.50
N LEU A 1082 9.57 12.74 -7.18
CA LEU A 1082 9.45 13.86 -6.24
C LEU A 1082 10.61 14.87 -6.32
N ILE A 1083 11.85 14.39 -6.50
CA ILE A 1083 13.04 15.24 -6.64
C ILE A 1083 13.08 15.96 -7.99
N THR A 1084 12.67 15.31 -9.08
CA THR A 1084 12.71 15.91 -10.43
C THR A 1084 11.51 16.83 -10.72
N ASP A 1085 10.33 16.56 -10.14
CA ASP A 1085 9.16 17.43 -10.23
C ASP A 1085 9.33 18.78 -9.51
N MET A 1086 10.21 18.85 -8.52
CA MET A 1086 10.65 20.13 -7.96
C MET A 1086 11.44 21.00 -8.95
N GLY A 1087 11.87 20.44 -10.08
CA GLY A 1087 12.60 21.13 -11.15
C GLY A 1087 14.11 20.96 -11.13
N LEU A 1088 14.65 20.07 -10.28
CA LEU A 1088 16.05 19.67 -10.37
C LEU A 1088 16.22 18.74 -11.58
N SER A 1089 17.20 19.02 -12.45
CA SER A 1089 17.47 18.18 -13.63
C SER A 1089 17.72 16.73 -13.22
N ALA A 1090 17.15 15.78 -13.96
CA ALA A 1090 17.43 14.36 -13.79
C ALA A 1090 18.93 14.01 -14.01
N GLU A 1091 19.69 14.89 -14.65
CA GLU A 1091 21.15 14.80 -14.82
C GLU A 1091 21.93 15.21 -13.55
N ASN A 1092 21.24 15.67 -12.50
CA ASN A 1092 21.80 16.09 -11.21
C ASN A 1092 21.36 15.17 -10.03
N VAL A 1093 20.74 14.01 -10.30
CA VAL A 1093 20.18 13.11 -9.28
C VAL A 1093 20.84 11.74 -9.34
N VAL A 1094 21.55 11.34 -8.29
CA VAL A 1094 22.07 9.97 -8.15
C VAL A 1094 21.13 9.18 -7.23
N MET A 1095 20.82 7.94 -7.59
CA MET A 1095 19.92 7.08 -6.81
C MET A 1095 20.71 6.25 -5.80
N ASP A 1096 20.20 6.08 -4.58
CA ASP A 1096 20.75 5.20 -3.55
C ASP A 1096 19.62 4.35 -2.96
N PRO A 1097 19.34 3.16 -3.53
CA PRO A 1097 18.28 2.28 -3.04
C PRO A 1097 18.64 1.61 -1.70
N THR A 1098 19.75 2.02 -1.05
CA THR A 1098 20.48 1.32 0.00
C THR A 1098 20.92 -0.09 -0.37
N THR A 1099 21.80 -0.67 0.45
CA THR A 1099 22.28 -2.04 0.28
C THR A 1099 22.61 -2.65 1.64
N GLY A 1100 22.91 -3.95 1.66
CA GLY A 1100 23.38 -4.68 2.83
C GLY A 1100 24.77 -5.28 2.57
N ALA A 1101 25.52 -5.55 3.63
CA ALA A 1101 26.76 -6.31 3.52
C ALA A 1101 26.47 -7.78 3.19
N LEU A 1102 27.42 -8.48 2.56
CA LEU A 1102 27.33 -9.94 2.31
C LEU A 1102 26.86 -10.69 3.57
N GLY A 1103 25.75 -11.45 3.45
CA GLY A 1103 25.13 -12.18 4.56
C GLY A 1103 24.22 -11.37 5.50
N TYR A 1104 24.04 -10.07 5.25
CA TYR A 1104 23.22 -9.14 6.06
C TYR A 1104 22.24 -8.36 5.18
N GLY A 1105 21.34 -9.07 4.48
CA GLY A 1105 20.34 -8.48 3.60
C GLY A 1105 20.86 -8.08 2.21
N PHE A 1106 22.08 -8.53 1.87
CA PHE A 1106 22.72 -8.32 0.56
C PHE A 1106 21.79 -8.73 -0.59
N GLU A 1107 21.17 -9.90 -0.46
CA GLU A 1107 20.40 -10.59 -1.49
C GLU A 1107 19.16 -9.76 -1.88
N TYR A 1108 18.53 -9.12 -0.90
CA TYR A 1108 17.39 -8.23 -1.14
C TYR A 1108 17.83 -6.91 -1.80
N GLY A 1109 18.95 -6.33 -1.36
CA GLY A 1109 19.57 -5.16 -2.01
C GLY A 1109 19.93 -5.43 -3.48
N TYR A 1110 20.60 -6.56 -3.74
CA TYR A 1110 20.94 -7.06 -5.08
C TYR A 1110 19.69 -7.10 -5.97
N SER A 1111 18.64 -7.80 -5.53
CA SER A 1111 17.40 -7.94 -6.32
C SER A 1111 16.64 -6.62 -6.48
N VAL A 1112 16.78 -5.64 -5.58
CA VAL A 1112 16.22 -4.29 -5.78
C VAL A 1112 17.01 -3.52 -6.84
N MET A 1113 18.34 -3.51 -6.76
CA MET A 1113 19.21 -2.82 -7.73
C MET A 1113 19.11 -3.43 -9.13
N GLU A 1114 19.07 -4.77 -9.23
CA GLU A 1114 18.83 -5.50 -10.48
C GLU A 1114 17.48 -5.12 -11.10
N ARG A 1115 16.38 -5.17 -10.33
CA ARG A 1115 15.04 -4.78 -10.83
C ARG A 1115 14.99 -3.30 -11.26
N LEU A 1116 15.62 -2.40 -10.51
CA LEU A 1116 15.73 -0.98 -10.90
C LEU A 1116 16.48 -0.81 -12.22
N ARG A 1117 17.58 -1.55 -12.43
CA ARG A 1117 18.32 -1.52 -13.70
C ARG A 1117 17.55 -2.16 -14.84
N ILE A 1118 16.90 -3.30 -14.63
CA ILE A 1118 16.06 -3.95 -15.66
C ILE A 1118 14.92 -3.01 -16.09
N ALA A 1119 14.22 -2.38 -15.16
CA ALA A 1119 13.21 -1.36 -15.47
C ALA A 1119 13.80 -0.17 -16.26
N ALA A 1120 15.01 0.28 -15.89
CA ALA A 1120 15.69 1.38 -16.57
C ALA A 1120 16.01 1.04 -18.04
N LEU A 1121 16.45 -0.20 -18.28
CA LEU A 1121 16.80 -0.75 -19.59
C LEU A 1121 15.57 -1.14 -20.43
N GLN A 1122 14.43 -1.40 -19.78
CA GLN A 1122 13.11 -1.55 -20.42
C GLN A 1122 12.45 -0.21 -20.75
N GLY A 1123 13.05 0.92 -20.35
CA GLY A 1123 12.62 2.26 -20.73
C GLY A 1123 11.97 3.10 -19.62
N ASP A 1124 11.95 2.64 -18.37
CA ASP A 1124 11.43 3.43 -17.25
C ASP A 1124 12.35 4.62 -16.94
N ALA A 1125 11.97 5.79 -17.47
CA ALA A 1125 12.73 7.02 -17.35
C ALA A 1125 12.99 7.49 -15.92
N MET A 1126 12.28 6.93 -14.92
CA MET A 1126 12.40 7.27 -13.50
C MET A 1126 13.18 6.26 -12.66
N THR A 1127 13.63 5.15 -13.26
CA THR A 1127 14.69 4.28 -12.69
C THR A 1127 16.01 4.39 -13.45
N GLN A 1128 16.05 5.10 -14.58
CA GLN A 1128 17.25 5.40 -15.40
C GLN A 1128 18.34 6.25 -14.74
N PHE A 1129 18.34 6.39 -13.41
CA PHE A 1129 19.40 7.10 -12.69
C PHE A 1129 20.60 6.16 -12.43
N PRO A 1130 21.83 6.70 -12.38
CA PRO A 1130 22.96 5.95 -11.89
C PRO A 1130 22.80 5.67 -10.39
N MET A 1131 23.23 4.49 -9.95
CA MET A 1131 23.10 4.02 -8.57
C MET A 1131 24.41 4.15 -7.80
N MET A 1132 24.35 4.69 -6.58
CA MET A 1132 25.45 4.66 -5.62
C MET A 1132 25.11 3.86 -4.37
N VAL A 1133 26.11 3.24 -3.75
CA VAL A 1133 25.94 2.44 -2.53
C VAL A 1133 27.10 2.61 -1.54
N THR A 1134 26.77 2.74 -0.25
CA THR A 1134 27.73 2.98 0.84
C THR A 1134 28.25 1.68 1.47
N VAL A 1135 28.90 0.85 0.64
CA VAL A 1135 29.39 -0.50 1.01
C VAL A 1135 30.31 -0.50 2.23
N GLY A 1136 31.18 0.51 2.38
CA GLY A 1136 32.02 0.66 3.55
C GLY A 1136 31.24 0.90 4.85
N GLU A 1137 30.10 1.59 4.80
CA GLU A 1137 29.22 1.77 5.96
C GLU A 1137 28.52 0.46 6.35
N GLU A 1138 28.09 -0.32 5.35
CA GLU A 1138 27.43 -1.61 5.57
C GLU A 1138 28.38 -2.71 6.02
N CYS A 1139 29.54 -2.86 5.37
CA CYS A 1139 30.49 -3.92 5.69
C CYS A 1139 31.15 -3.71 7.06
N TRP A 1140 31.58 -2.49 7.41
CA TRP A 1140 32.37 -2.24 8.63
C TRP A 1140 31.56 -2.14 9.93
N LYS A 1141 30.25 -2.39 9.87
CA LYS A 1141 29.39 -2.60 11.06
C LYS A 1141 29.07 -4.09 11.35
N THR A 1142 29.37 -5.03 10.45
CA THR A 1142 29.10 -6.47 10.66
C THR A 1142 30.08 -7.13 11.65
N LYS A 1143 29.76 -8.34 12.12
CA LYS A 1143 30.56 -9.08 13.10
C LYS A 1143 31.93 -9.48 12.52
N GLU A 1144 31.97 -9.83 11.24
CA GLU A 1144 33.14 -10.35 10.53
C GLU A 1144 34.23 -9.29 10.39
N SER A 1145 33.84 -8.05 10.12
CA SER A 1145 34.75 -6.91 9.94
C SER A 1145 35.09 -6.18 11.25
N LYS A 1146 34.16 -6.14 12.21
CA LYS A 1146 34.28 -5.34 13.43
C LYS A 1146 34.80 -6.11 14.65
N VAL A 1147 34.70 -7.45 14.68
CA VAL A 1147 35.07 -8.26 15.86
C VAL A 1147 36.33 -9.10 15.61
N GLY A 1148 37.39 -8.77 16.35
CA GLY A 1148 38.70 -9.43 16.28
C GLY A 1148 39.01 -10.42 17.41
N HIS A 1149 38.16 -10.52 18.43
CA HIS A 1149 38.31 -11.39 19.60
C HIS A 1149 37.09 -12.30 19.75
N ASP A 1150 37.26 -13.45 20.41
CA ASP A 1150 36.21 -14.43 20.72
C ASP A 1150 35.40 -14.91 19.49
N VAL A 1151 36.00 -14.84 18.30
CA VAL A 1151 35.49 -15.39 17.03
C VAL A 1151 36.01 -16.83 16.78
N PRO A 1152 35.27 -17.68 16.04
CA PRO A 1152 35.70 -19.04 15.76
C PRO A 1152 37.02 -19.12 14.98
N GLU A 1153 37.91 -20.05 15.32
CA GLU A 1153 39.17 -20.29 14.59
C GLU A 1153 39.02 -20.44 13.06
N PRO A 1154 37.96 -21.10 12.52
CA PRO A 1154 37.73 -21.16 11.07
C PRO A 1154 37.47 -19.82 10.37
N TRP A 1155 37.17 -18.74 11.11
CA TRP A 1155 37.01 -17.39 10.54
C TRP A 1155 38.37 -16.73 10.19
N GLY A 1156 39.50 -17.37 10.53
CA GLY A 1156 40.83 -16.94 10.12
C GLY A 1156 41.26 -15.56 10.62
N ASP A 1157 42.27 -14.99 9.95
CA ASP A 1157 42.81 -13.67 10.29
C ASP A 1157 41.77 -12.55 10.11
N TRP A 1158 41.65 -11.69 11.14
CA TRP A 1158 40.64 -10.63 11.19
C TRP A 1158 40.87 -9.56 10.13
N GLU A 1159 42.12 -9.14 9.91
CA GLU A 1159 42.45 -8.09 8.94
C GLU A 1159 42.18 -8.56 7.51
N THR A 1160 42.63 -9.77 7.18
CA THR A 1160 42.34 -10.44 5.90
C THR A 1160 40.83 -10.64 5.70
N ARG A 1161 40.11 -11.13 6.72
CA ARG A 1161 38.65 -11.37 6.63
C ARG A 1161 37.88 -10.08 6.41
N ALA A 1162 38.18 -9.02 7.16
CA ALA A 1162 37.47 -7.74 7.07
C ALA A 1162 37.64 -7.08 5.70
N ILE A 1163 38.87 -7.08 5.18
CA ILE A 1163 39.19 -6.59 3.83
C ILE A 1163 38.46 -7.42 2.77
N ASN A 1164 38.46 -8.75 2.90
CA ASN A 1164 37.73 -9.62 1.98
C ASN A 1164 36.22 -9.38 2.03
N TRP A 1165 35.62 -9.14 3.20
CA TRP A 1165 34.18 -8.88 3.33
C TRP A 1165 33.75 -7.63 2.56
N GLU A 1166 34.51 -6.54 2.70
CA GLU A 1166 34.30 -5.31 1.94
C GLU A 1166 34.54 -5.52 0.44
N THR A 1167 35.63 -6.20 0.06
CA THR A 1167 36.01 -6.45 -1.34
C THR A 1167 35.03 -7.38 -2.09
N THR A 1168 34.51 -8.42 -1.44
CA THR A 1168 33.53 -9.32 -2.06
C THR A 1168 32.18 -8.62 -2.19
N THR A 1169 31.74 -7.88 -1.16
CA THR A 1169 30.50 -7.10 -1.23
C THR A 1169 30.58 -6.02 -2.33
N SER A 1170 31.71 -5.34 -2.49
CA SER A 1170 31.87 -4.30 -3.52
C SER A 1170 31.82 -4.87 -4.94
N ILE A 1171 32.53 -5.97 -5.22
CA ILE A 1171 32.51 -6.61 -6.54
C ILE A 1171 31.10 -7.10 -6.90
N MET A 1172 30.42 -7.78 -5.96
CA MET A 1172 29.07 -8.29 -6.20
C MET A 1172 28.03 -7.17 -6.40
N LEU A 1173 28.24 -5.95 -5.86
CA LEU A 1173 27.37 -4.80 -6.11
C LEU A 1173 27.69 -4.04 -7.40
N ALA A 1174 28.93 -4.09 -7.89
CA ALA A 1174 29.25 -3.66 -9.25
C ALA A 1174 28.55 -4.55 -10.28
N GLU A 1175 28.55 -5.88 -10.05
CA GLU A 1175 27.73 -6.83 -10.82
C GLU A 1175 26.22 -6.58 -10.63
N SER A 1176 25.77 -6.20 -9.42
CA SER A 1176 24.39 -5.76 -9.14
C SER A 1176 24.10 -4.30 -9.54
N CYS A 1177 24.79 -3.78 -10.55
CA CYS A 1177 24.49 -2.51 -11.23
C CYS A 1177 24.89 -1.21 -10.53
N ALA A 1178 25.73 -1.22 -9.48
CA ALA A 1178 26.27 0.02 -8.90
C ALA A 1178 27.18 0.77 -9.88
N ASP A 1179 26.90 2.05 -10.13
CA ASP A 1179 27.78 2.94 -10.91
C ASP A 1179 28.81 3.65 -10.01
N LEU A 1180 28.53 3.78 -8.70
CA LEU A 1180 29.47 4.34 -7.71
C LEU A 1180 29.42 3.54 -6.39
N ILE A 1181 30.59 3.14 -5.89
CA ILE A 1181 30.74 2.36 -4.64
C ILE A 1181 31.62 3.13 -3.66
N VAL A 1182 31.14 3.38 -2.45
CA VAL A 1182 31.91 4.02 -1.38
C VAL A 1182 32.47 2.98 -0.41
N LEU A 1183 33.80 2.99 -0.20
CA LEU A 1183 34.55 2.06 0.65
C LEU A 1183 35.25 2.78 1.81
N ARG A 1184 35.71 2.03 2.82
CA ARG A 1184 36.46 2.54 3.97
C ARG A 1184 37.92 2.09 4.06
N HIS A 1185 38.34 0.98 3.45
CA HIS A 1185 39.71 0.46 3.59
C HIS A 1185 40.57 0.52 2.30
N PRO A 1186 41.81 1.05 2.34
CA PRO A 1186 42.67 1.22 1.15
C PRO A 1186 42.96 -0.05 0.34
N GLU A 1187 43.16 -1.20 1.00
CA GLU A 1187 43.41 -2.47 0.30
C GLU A 1187 42.15 -2.98 -0.41
N SER A 1188 40.95 -2.70 0.13
CA SER A 1188 39.68 -3.07 -0.52
C SER A 1188 39.43 -2.23 -1.76
N VAL A 1189 39.76 -0.93 -1.71
CA VAL A 1189 39.75 -0.01 -2.87
C VAL A 1189 40.62 -0.57 -3.99
N LYS A 1190 41.89 -0.85 -3.69
CA LYS A 1190 42.84 -1.42 -4.66
C LYS A 1190 42.30 -2.69 -5.32
N ARG A 1191 41.83 -3.67 -4.53
CA ARG A 1191 41.34 -4.95 -5.05
C ARG A 1191 40.04 -4.81 -5.86
N THR A 1192 39.15 -3.90 -5.45
CA THR A 1192 37.91 -3.62 -6.19
C THR A 1192 38.24 -2.97 -7.54
N GLN A 1193 39.23 -2.06 -7.58
CA GLN A 1193 39.69 -1.46 -8.83
C GLN A 1193 40.35 -2.48 -9.76
N GLU A 1194 41.24 -3.35 -9.25
CA GLU A 1194 41.82 -4.45 -10.04
C GLU A 1194 40.74 -5.37 -10.63
N ALA A 1195 39.72 -5.74 -9.84
CA ALA A 1195 38.61 -6.58 -10.31
C ALA A 1195 37.71 -5.88 -11.36
N ILE A 1196 37.41 -4.59 -11.20
CA ILE A 1196 36.63 -3.81 -12.17
C ILE A 1196 37.41 -3.60 -13.47
N GLU A 1197 38.73 -3.39 -13.41
CA GLU A 1197 39.57 -3.28 -14.60
C GLU A 1197 39.64 -4.61 -15.38
N ASP A 1198 39.73 -5.75 -14.70
CA ASP A 1198 39.63 -7.07 -15.34
C ASP A 1198 38.24 -7.29 -15.97
N LEU A 1199 37.14 -7.03 -15.24
CA LEU A 1199 35.75 -7.20 -15.73
C LEU A 1199 35.38 -6.28 -16.91
N MET A 1200 35.97 -5.08 -16.97
CA MET A 1200 35.78 -4.14 -18.11
C MET A 1200 36.68 -4.47 -19.31
N SER A 1201 37.48 -5.55 -19.25
CA SER A 1201 38.41 -5.96 -20.31
C SER A 1201 38.05 -7.25 -21.06
N SER A 1202 36.99 -7.95 -20.63
CA SER A 1202 36.60 -9.29 -21.09
C SER A 1202 35.60 -9.33 -22.26
#